data_AF-A0A7V4UGR0-F1
#
_entry.id   AF-A0A7V4UGR0-F1
#
_cell.length_a   1.000
_cell.length_b   1.000
_cell.length_c   1.000
_cell.angle_alpha   90.00
_cell.angle_beta   90.00
_cell.angle_gamma   90.00
#
_symmetry.space_group_name_H-M   'P 1'
#
loop_
_entity.id
_entity.type
_entity.pdbx_description
1 polymer ?
#
loop_
_entity_poly.entity_id
_entity_poly.type
_entity_poly.pdbx_seq_one_letter_code
_entity_poly.pdbx_strand_id
1 'polypeptide(L)'
;MDNDGILDAEVQVAAGDEFRTVATVQNATSGSWLATFAPVRTSRIRLLISRSGGPTDHTDVWELEVYGRPASPAETRAFLADRLNALRAQSEAAVTALQEIVGEPANWPKAGQQALEQLQGQVERLVRGLADWEGLARDAQESLVDLAERATALATRLRERARRWAAAGNERMRERLQAVGDLRRRGRAAGPVFRQEHGRVALGNDHVAVSVDLASGVWQASWTSDRPVAIFGAGFSAEVGGTNLATGEGAWFVGKSSDALGEAQEVVHTWRRNGLRVERELRVHLAQGVVTIGGRIVNESDRDQPLGVFKLLEVGKGGWWLVGEPWEAPAAVWVQGHSLLRATPFASAAEASSVGTRTYRSSGVLALASREPSAALVVGYVRADEAGPDLAAGFRLDEGGESLSGVLRFLGRVLGPGETVELNRAFLCGGTDGFMLLEAYGQALAAFSPQPVRTGATGLWCSWYAHRMGMTEEKVLANAEVAARHLRPLGLEIMQLDHGWQRGDITGDWVPNERFPHGLRWLANQLRERHGLKLGLWIAPVDVAETSAVFRQHPEWLLRDEEGKPRVNWRWYWKPNPNCYVVDATHPAAYRHIVDTFRQLTDWGATYFKIDFIAAAGGEHFRQYDPKTTRGWSVLRRAMQAVREGAGDSAWIRYCQTPPVLSAGLANSAYGGDDTLDAGIPGRFDVLRDNALALAAGYWLNDRAYHREVCDMSVRMQGGVEEVRVRGALMVLANCSISWSDELCYLPPSRIRLMQQCLPPGNPPMRPLDLFERDVPSVWQLRLTNQAESWQVAGLFNFNARPEPRAVSFSDAGLDPGAEYAVFEFWEEKFLGVHRRGLELTLPAQSSRVLSLRKITGVPQLIGTDMHLLQGYHEISRLAWDAQHGVLSGRYRRAPGLQGKAFFLVPAGYSPRFDFPLSPASARLTHVDGPLWMQEVHFTGSEFDWSIPFETPKPPAGKEPTG
;
A
#
# COMPACT_ATOMS: atom_id res chain seq x y z
N MET A 1 3.37 -13.77 -19.32
CA MET A 1 2.40 -14.82 -19.63
C MET A 1 3.23 -15.96 -20.17
N ASP A 2 3.49 -16.97 -19.35
CA ASP A 2 3.97 -18.27 -19.82
C ASP A 2 3.18 -19.31 -19.02
N ASN A 3 1.94 -19.51 -19.45
CA ASN A 3 1.23 -20.75 -19.15
C ASN A 3 1.36 -21.57 -20.43
N ASP A 4 2.08 -22.69 -20.38
CA ASP A 4 2.24 -23.64 -21.49
C ASP A 4 0.94 -24.42 -21.79
N GLY A 5 -0.20 -23.74 -21.69
CA GLY A 5 -1.53 -24.29 -21.88
C GLY A 5 -1.98 -25.25 -20.78
N ILE A 6 -1.47 -25.19 -19.55
CA ILE A 6 -1.89 -26.10 -18.47
C ILE A 6 -3.23 -25.64 -17.87
N LEU A 7 -4.17 -26.57 -17.75
CA LEU A 7 -5.52 -26.39 -17.20
C LEU A 7 -5.60 -26.92 -15.78
N ASP A 8 -5.31 -28.21 -15.57
CA ASP A 8 -5.38 -28.88 -14.27
C ASP A 8 -4.19 -29.84 -14.12
N ALA A 9 -3.84 -30.19 -12.87
CA ALA A 9 -2.86 -31.22 -12.59
C ALA A 9 -3.32 -32.14 -11.44
N GLU A 10 -2.97 -33.42 -11.51
CA GLU A 10 -3.14 -34.37 -10.41
C GLU A 10 -1.83 -35.03 -10.05
N VAL A 11 -1.56 -35.14 -8.75
CA VAL A 11 -0.49 -35.97 -8.20
C VAL A 11 -1.14 -37.25 -7.68
N GLN A 12 -0.78 -38.36 -8.31
CA GLN A 12 -1.16 -39.70 -7.89
C GLN A 12 0.03 -40.45 -7.32
N VAL A 13 -0.23 -41.37 -6.40
CA VAL A 13 0.79 -42.22 -5.79
C VAL A 13 0.35 -43.66 -5.89
N ALA A 14 1.31 -44.57 -6.14
CA ALA A 14 1.02 -45.99 -6.23
C ALA A 14 0.64 -46.54 -4.85
N ALA A 15 -0.44 -47.32 -4.81
CA ALA A 15 -0.92 -48.10 -3.69
C ALA A 15 -1.17 -49.55 -4.17
N GLY A 16 -0.10 -50.34 -4.28
CA GLY A 16 -0.15 -51.62 -4.99
C GLY A 16 -0.04 -51.41 -6.50
N ASP A 17 -0.89 -52.08 -7.28
CA ASP A 17 -0.94 -51.96 -8.75
C ASP A 17 -1.79 -50.76 -9.23
N GLU A 18 -2.47 -50.08 -8.31
CA GLU A 18 -3.35 -48.93 -8.61
C GLU A 18 -2.73 -47.60 -8.17
N PHE A 19 -3.00 -46.54 -8.91
CA PHE A 19 -2.63 -45.17 -8.55
C PHE A 19 -3.83 -44.43 -7.97
N ARG A 20 -3.62 -43.77 -6.83
CA ARG A 20 -4.64 -42.92 -6.20
C ARG A 20 -4.21 -41.47 -6.23
N THR A 21 -5.11 -40.57 -6.62
CA THR A 21 -4.89 -39.12 -6.54
C THR A 21 -4.79 -38.70 -5.07
N VAL A 22 -3.67 -38.07 -4.72
CA VAL A 22 -3.40 -37.54 -3.37
C VAL A 22 -3.39 -36.01 -3.34
N ALA A 23 -3.23 -35.37 -4.49
CA ALA A 23 -3.45 -33.94 -4.65
C ALA A 23 -3.96 -33.62 -6.05
N THR A 24 -4.80 -32.59 -6.16
CA THR A 24 -5.27 -32.02 -7.42
C THR A 24 -5.05 -30.51 -7.38
N VAL A 25 -4.56 -29.96 -8.47
CA VAL A 25 -4.41 -28.52 -8.72
C VAL A 25 -5.37 -28.15 -9.82
N GLN A 26 -6.45 -27.46 -9.46
CA GLN A 26 -7.43 -26.99 -10.43
C GLN A 26 -7.05 -25.59 -10.94
N ASN A 27 -7.23 -25.32 -12.23
CA ASN A 27 -6.86 -24.04 -12.88
C ASN A 27 -5.39 -23.65 -12.66
N ALA A 28 -4.48 -24.57 -12.98
CA ALA A 28 -3.02 -24.41 -12.87
C ALA A 28 -2.46 -23.45 -13.94
N THR A 29 -2.90 -22.19 -13.88
CA THR A 29 -2.69 -21.11 -14.87
C THR A 29 -1.26 -20.54 -14.91
N SER A 30 -0.30 -21.21 -14.29
CA SER A 30 1.11 -20.81 -14.15
C SER A 30 2.03 -21.95 -14.57
N GLY A 31 3.17 -21.64 -15.21
CA GLY A 31 4.23 -22.62 -15.52
C GLY A 31 4.88 -23.26 -14.27
N SER A 32 4.54 -22.79 -13.07
CA SER A 32 4.89 -23.42 -11.79
C SER A 32 3.69 -23.46 -10.84
N TRP A 33 3.50 -24.61 -10.18
CA TRP A 33 2.42 -24.86 -9.23
C TRP A 33 2.92 -25.78 -8.10
N LEU A 34 2.32 -25.65 -6.91
CA LEU A 34 2.68 -26.43 -5.72
C LEU A 34 1.48 -27.26 -5.27
N ALA A 35 1.67 -28.58 -5.16
CA ALA A 35 0.69 -29.52 -4.64
C ALA A 35 1.24 -30.18 -3.37
N THR A 36 0.53 -30.06 -2.25
CA THR A 36 0.90 -30.69 -0.97
C THR A 36 -0.12 -31.75 -0.58
N PHE A 37 0.35 -32.91 -0.14
CA PHE A 37 -0.48 -34.02 0.33
C PHE A 37 0.13 -34.65 1.59
N ALA A 38 -0.67 -35.40 2.33
CA ALA A 38 -0.20 -36.10 3.53
C ALA A 38 0.95 -37.07 3.18
N PRO A 39 1.95 -37.28 4.05
CA PRO A 39 3.05 -38.19 3.78
C PRO A 39 2.54 -39.58 3.39
N VAL A 40 2.97 -40.09 2.23
CA VAL A 40 2.65 -41.45 1.77
C VAL A 40 3.92 -42.28 1.62
N ARG A 41 3.83 -43.57 1.90
CA ARG A 41 4.88 -44.52 1.57
C ARG A 41 4.65 -45.04 0.16
N THR A 42 5.39 -44.52 -0.82
CA THR A 42 5.40 -45.03 -2.19
C THR A 42 6.78 -44.83 -2.81
N SER A 43 7.17 -45.70 -3.74
CA SER A 43 8.33 -45.51 -4.62
C SER A 43 7.92 -45.04 -6.02
N ARG A 44 6.62 -44.91 -6.29
CA ARG A 44 6.09 -44.55 -7.61
C ARG A 44 5.02 -43.47 -7.50
N ILE A 45 5.28 -42.34 -8.13
CA ILE A 45 4.40 -41.18 -8.22
C ILE A 45 4.01 -41.02 -9.68
N ARG A 46 2.77 -40.69 -9.97
CA ARG A 46 2.29 -40.37 -11.31
C ARG A 46 1.70 -38.97 -11.29
N LEU A 47 2.13 -38.13 -12.22
CA LEU A 47 1.63 -36.79 -12.41
C LEU A 47 0.79 -36.75 -13.68
N LEU A 48 -0.46 -36.32 -13.57
CA LEU A 48 -1.36 -36.07 -14.69
C LEU A 48 -1.43 -34.56 -14.91
N ILE A 49 -1.21 -34.09 -16.13
CA ILE A 49 -1.31 -32.65 -16.46
C ILE A 49 -2.28 -32.50 -17.62
N SER A 50 -3.44 -31.90 -17.37
CA SER A 50 -4.42 -31.56 -18.41
C SER A 50 -4.03 -30.23 -19.06
N ARG A 51 -3.98 -30.20 -20.40
CA ARG A 51 -3.58 -29.02 -21.18
C ARG A 51 -4.64 -28.60 -22.21
N SER A 52 -4.81 -27.29 -22.41
CA SER A 52 -5.52 -26.68 -23.54
C SER A 52 -4.56 -26.57 -24.74
N GLY A 53 -4.65 -27.53 -25.65
CA GLY A 53 -3.84 -27.53 -26.87
C GLY A 53 -4.62 -28.12 -28.04
N GLY A 54 -5.67 -27.43 -28.49
CA GLY A 54 -6.48 -27.83 -29.65
C GLY A 54 -7.99 -27.82 -29.40
N PRO A 55 -8.80 -28.41 -30.31
CA PRO A 55 -10.27 -28.42 -30.22
C PRO A 55 -10.86 -29.13 -28.99
N THR A 56 -10.05 -29.92 -28.27
CA THR A 56 -10.41 -30.65 -27.06
C THR A 56 -9.21 -30.72 -26.11
N ASP A 57 -9.46 -30.77 -24.80
CA ASP A 57 -8.42 -30.93 -23.77
C ASP A 57 -7.77 -32.32 -23.84
N HIS A 58 -6.49 -32.43 -23.46
CA HIS A 58 -5.78 -33.71 -23.34
C HIS A 58 -4.93 -33.75 -22.07
N THR A 59 -4.61 -34.95 -21.56
CA THR A 59 -3.87 -35.14 -20.30
C THR A 59 -2.54 -35.86 -20.55
N ASP A 60 -1.44 -35.19 -20.24
CA ASP A 60 -0.09 -35.78 -20.20
C ASP A 60 0.09 -36.62 -18.92
N VAL A 61 0.74 -37.77 -19.03
CA VAL A 61 1.02 -38.66 -17.90
C VAL A 61 2.52 -38.82 -17.70
N TRP A 62 3.02 -38.42 -16.53
CA TRP A 62 4.43 -38.57 -16.13
C TRP A 62 4.53 -39.52 -14.95
N GLU A 63 5.21 -40.65 -15.10
CA GLU A 63 5.54 -41.52 -13.96
C GLU A 63 6.94 -41.22 -13.45
N LEU A 64 7.02 -40.79 -12.19
CA LEU A 64 8.23 -40.60 -11.44
C LEU A 64 8.42 -41.77 -10.47
N GLU A 65 9.45 -42.54 -10.68
CA GLU A 65 9.86 -43.56 -9.72
C GLU A 65 10.85 -42.93 -8.75
N VAL A 66 10.38 -42.67 -7.53
CA VAL A 66 11.20 -42.15 -6.43
C VAL A 66 12.01 -43.33 -5.90
N TYR A 67 13.20 -43.48 -6.48
CA TYR A 67 14.19 -44.42 -5.97
C TYR A 67 14.80 -43.85 -4.69
N GLY A 68 14.42 -44.43 -3.56
CA GLY A 68 15.09 -44.19 -2.28
C GLY A 68 14.14 -44.25 -1.09
N ARG A 69 14.61 -44.87 -0.01
CA ARG A 69 14.00 -44.68 1.32
C ARG A 69 14.28 -43.24 1.78
N PRO A 70 13.40 -42.61 2.59
CA PRO A 70 13.73 -41.36 3.25
C PRO A 70 15.11 -41.47 3.91
N ALA A 71 15.94 -40.45 3.72
CA ALA A 71 17.27 -40.42 4.31
C ALA A 71 17.12 -40.62 5.82
N SER A 72 17.82 -41.62 6.34
CA SER A 72 17.97 -41.81 7.77
C SER A 72 18.64 -40.56 8.38
N PRO A 73 18.51 -40.35 9.70
CA PRO A 73 19.27 -39.29 10.37
C PRO A 73 20.77 -39.37 10.09
N ALA A 74 21.33 -40.58 9.95
CA ALA A 74 22.73 -40.79 9.60
C ALA A 74 23.05 -40.33 8.15
N GLU A 75 22.19 -40.63 7.18
CA GLU A 75 22.36 -40.19 5.79
C GLU A 75 22.16 -38.68 5.63
N THR A 76 21.22 -38.09 6.37
CA THR A 76 21.00 -36.64 6.37
C THR A 76 22.20 -35.92 6.98
N ARG A 77 22.75 -36.45 8.08
CA ARG A 77 23.99 -35.94 8.68
C ARG A 77 25.18 -36.04 7.74
N ALA A 78 25.33 -37.17 7.04
CA ALA A 78 26.39 -37.36 6.05
C ALA A 78 26.26 -36.38 4.87
N PHE A 79 25.05 -36.23 4.33
CA PHE A 79 24.75 -35.24 3.29
C PHE A 79 25.11 -33.82 3.72
N LEU A 80 24.74 -33.42 4.94
CA LEU A 80 25.05 -32.11 5.51
C LEU A 80 26.56 -31.90 5.69
N ALA A 81 27.29 -32.94 6.11
CA ALA A 81 28.75 -32.88 6.23
C ALA A 81 29.42 -32.69 4.86
N ASP A 82 28.97 -33.43 3.84
CA ASP A 82 29.46 -33.30 2.46
C ASP A 82 29.15 -31.91 1.88
N ARG A 83 27.92 -31.42 2.12
CA ARG A 83 27.51 -30.06 1.73
C ARG A 83 28.35 -29.00 2.42
N LEU A 84 28.62 -29.12 3.72
CA LEU A 84 29.46 -28.20 4.46
C LEU A 84 30.91 -28.16 3.91
N ASN A 85 31.46 -29.30 3.53
CA ASN A 85 32.79 -29.37 2.91
C ASN A 85 32.81 -28.70 1.54
N ALA A 86 31.82 -29.00 0.68
CA ALA A 86 31.66 -28.34 -0.61
C ALA A 86 31.48 -26.82 -0.47
N LEU A 87 30.70 -26.39 0.52
CA LEU A 87 30.47 -25.00 0.87
C LEU A 87 31.75 -24.27 1.26
N ARG A 88 32.58 -24.87 2.11
CA ARG A 88 33.87 -24.29 2.50
C ARG A 88 34.77 -24.07 1.28
N ALA A 89 34.91 -25.09 0.43
CA ALA A 89 35.72 -25.00 -0.79
C ALA A 89 35.17 -23.95 -1.78
N GLN A 90 33.85 -23.86 -1.95
CA GLN A 90 33.23 -22.86 -2.81
C GLN A 90 33.38 -21.44 -2.25
N SER A 91 33.23 -21.28 -0.94
CA SER A 91 33.38 -20.00 -0.24
C SER A 91 34.81 -19.48 -0.38
N GLU A 92 35.79 -20.34 -0.12
CA GLU A 92 37.21 -20.03 -0.27
C GLU A 92 37.54 -19.64 -1.72
N ALA A 93 37.11 -20.45 -2.71
CA ALA A 93 37.32 -20.13 -4.12
C ALA A 93 36.65 -18.80 -4.55
N ALA A 94 35.48 -18.46 -4.00
CA ALA A 94 34.81 -17.20 -4.27
C ALA A 94 35.55 -16.01 -3.64
N VAL A 95 36.02 -16.16 -2.40
CA VAL A 95 36.80 -15.14 -1.69
C VAL A 95 38.14 -14.89 -2.37
N THR A 96 38.88 -15.94 -2.73
CA THR A 96 40.16 -15.83 -3.44
C THR A 96 39.97 -15.12 -4.79
N ALA A 97 38.97 -15.53 -5.57
CA ALA A 97 38.68 -14.88 -6.86
C ALA A 97 38.35 -13.38 -6.67
N LEU A 98 37.57 -13.02 -5.65
CA LEU A 98 37.25 -11.62 -5.36
C LEU A 98 38.47 -10.83 -4.84
N GLN A 99 39.33 -11.46 -4.03
CA GLN A 99 40.56 -10.86 -3.52
C GLN A 99 41.54 -10.50 -4.64
N GLU A 100 41.64 -11.35 -5.67
CA GLU A 100 42.48 -11.09 -6.84
C GLU A 100 41.98 -9.90 -7.70
N ILE A 101 40.68 -9.56 -7.64
CA ILE A 101 40.05 -8.55 -8.51
C ILE A 101 39.81 -7.22 -7.79
N VAL A 102 39.25 -7.28 -6.57
CA VAL A 102 38.77 -6.13 -5.79
C VAL A 102 39.71 -5.84 -4.61
N GLY A 103 40.72 -6.70 -4.40
CA GLY A 103 41.60 -6.64 -3.24
C GLY A 103 40.92 -7.20 -1.98
N GLU A 104 41.44 -6.82 -0.81
CA GLU A 104 40.96 -7.29 0.49
C GLU A 104 39.44 -7.13 0.67
N PRO A 105 38.75 -8.04 1.39
CA PRO A 105 37.30 -7.96 1.64
C PRO A 105 36.81 -6.60 2.14
N ALA A 106 37.64 -5.86 2.88
CA ALA A 106 37.34 -4.50 3.34
C ALA A 106 37.10 -3.49 2.20
N ASN A 107 37.60 -3.76 1.00
CA ASN A 107 37.45 -2.92 -0.19
C ASN A 107 36.27 -3.35 -1.07
N TRP A 108 35.59 -4.44 -0.74
CA TRP A 108 34.42 -4.89 -1.50
C TRP A 108 33.24 -3.95 -1.25
N PRO A 109 32.27 -3.87 -2.18
CA PRO A 109 30.95 -3.33 -1.87
C PRO A 109 30.40 -3.89 -0.56
N LYS A 110 29.80 -3.03 0.27
CA LYS A 110 29.26 -3.42 1.59
C LYS A 110 28.29 -4.61 1.52
N ALA A 111 27.45 -4.67 0.49
CA ALA A 111 26.57 -5.81 0.25
C ALA A 111 27.35 -7.13 -0.03
N GLY A 112 28.50 -7.05 -0.68
CA GLY A 112 29.42 -8.18 -0.86
C GLY A 112 30.07 -8.61 0.45
N GLN A 113 30.45 -7.65 1.30
CA GLN A 113 30.97 -7.91 2.65
C GLN A 113 29.91 -8.59 3.52
N GLN A 114 28.69 -8.06 3.54
CA GLN A 114 27.56 -8.64 4.29
C GLN A 114 27.15 -10.01 3.77
N ALA A 115 27.15 -10.23 2.45
CA ALA A 115 26.88 -11.54 1.89
C ALA A 115 27.96 -12.56 2.31
N LEU A 116 29.22 -12.14 2.41
CA LEU A 116 30.30 -12.97 2.95
C LEU A 116 30.11 -13.24 4.44
N GLU A 117 29.81 -12.22 5.26
CA GLU A 117 29.51 -12.36 6.69
C GLU A 117 28.32 -13.29 6.93
N GLN A 118 27.25 -13.14 6.15
CA GLN A 118 26.06 -13.98 6.21
C GLN A 118 26.40 -15.43 5.87
N LEU A 119 27.19 -15.65 4.81
CA LEU A 119 27.65 -16.99 4.43
C LEU A 119 28.49 -17.61 5.55
N GLN A 120 29.43 -16.86 6.12
CA GLN A 120 30.23 -17.30 7.25
C GLN A 120 29.36 -17.66 8.46
N GLY A 121 28.40 -16.81 8.83
CA GLY A 121 27.47 -17.07 9.94
C GLY A 121 26.52 -18.25 9.69
N GLN A 122 26.13 -18.53 8.44
CA GLN A 122 25.37 -19.73 8.09
C GLN A 122 26.24 -20.99 8.18
N VAL A 123 27.47 -20.93 7.67
CA VAL A 123 28.47 -22.00 7.77
C VAL A 123 28.76 -22.32 9.23
N GLU A 124 28.94 -21.32 10.10
CA GLU A 124 29.12 -21.54 11.54
C GLU A 124 27.92 -22.21 12.21
N ARG A 125 26.69 -21.81 11.85
CA ARG A 125 25.47 -22.44 12.37
C ARG A 125 25.35 -23.89 11.90
N LEU A 126 25.72 -24.19 10.65
CA LEU A 126 25.80 -25.56 10.14
C LEU A 126 26.84 -26.38 10.90
N VAL A 127 28.03 -25.82 11.16
CA VAL A 127 29.08 -26.46 11.96
C VAL A 127 28.58 -26.78 13.37
N ARG A 128 27.96 -25.81 14.05
CA ARG A 128 27.39 -26.02 15.40
C ARG A 128 26.28 -27.06 15.41
N GLY A 129 25.34 -26.97 14.45
CA GLY A 129 24.24 -27.92 14.33
C GLY A 129 24.68 -29.35 14.02
N LEU A 130 25.70 -29.52 13.18
CA LEU A 130 26.30 -30.83 12.90
C LEU A 130 27.06 -31.41 14.10
N ALA A 131 27.70 -30.55 14.91
CA ALA A 131 28.37 -30.96 16.14
C ALA A 131 27.38 -31.43 17.22
N ASP A 132 26.22 -30.77 17.31
CA ASP A 132 25.14 -31.09 18.27
C ASP A 132 24.04 -31.99 17.68
N TRP A 133 24.31 -32.68 16.57
CA TRP A 133 23.30 -33.39 15.78
C TRP A 133 22.41 -34.34 16.60
N GLU A 134 23.01 -35.08 17.53
CA GLU A 134 22.34 -36.06 18.40
C GLU A 134 21.37 -35.40 19.41
N GLY A 135 21.57 -34.12 19.74
CA GLY A 135 20.73 -33.35 20.66
C GLY A 135 19.57 -32.61 20.00
N LEU A 136 19.51 -32.59 18.67
CA LEU A 136 18.52 -31.83 17.91
C LEU A 136 17.24 -32.63 17.68
N ALA A 137 16.09 -31.96 17.85
CA ALA A 137 14.81 -32.48 17.37
C ALA A 137 14.80 -32.64 15.84
N ARG A 138 13.97 -33.55 15.32
CA ARG A 138 13.94 -33.88 13.89
C ARG A 138 13.65 -32.66 12.99
N ASP A 139 12.73 -31.79 13.37
CA ASP A 139 12.41 -30.58 12.61
C ASP A 139 13.61 -29.59 12.58
N ALA A 140 14.43 -29.58 13.64
CA ALA A 140 15.66 -28.78 13.68
C ALA A 140 16.77 -29.40 12.82
N GLN A 141 16.85 -30.74 12.74
CA GLN A 141 17.72 -31.46 11.81
C GLN A 141 17.34 -31.18 10.35
N GLU A 142 16.05 -31.16 10.02
CA GLU A 142 15.53 -30.80 8.70
C GLU A 142 15.81 -29.32 8.37
N SER A 143 15.67 -28.42 9.36
CA SER A 143 16.00 -26.99 9.19
C SER A 143 17.48 -26.73 8.86
N LEU A 144 18.40 -27.63 9.25
CA LEU A 144 19.81 -27.55 8.87
C LEU A 144 20.03 -27.90 7.39
N VAL A 145 19.21 -28.78 6.80
CA VAL A 145 19.23 -29.07 5.35
C VAL A 145 18.87 -27.83 4.57
N ASP A 146 17.80 -27.13 4.96
CA ASP A 146 17.42 -25.86 4.35
C ASP A 146 18.51 -24.79 4.54
N LEU A 147 19.18 -24.78 5.69
CA LEU A 147 20.28 -23.86 5.95
C LEU A 147 21.49 -24.15 5.03
N ALA A 148 21.81 -25.42 4.79
CA ALA A 148 22.90 -25.84 3.91
C ALA A 148 22.62 -25.50 2.45
N GLU A 149 21.40 -25.72 1.98
CA GLU A 149 20.99 -25.37 0.62
C GLU A 149 20.96 -23.84 0.43
N ARG A 150 20.47 -23.07 1.42
CA ARG A 150 20.54 -21.59 1.41
C ARG A 150 21.99 -21.09 1.36
N ALA A 151 22.88 -21.67 2.16
CA ALA A 151 24.29 -21.33 2.15
C ALA A 151 24.93 -21.67 0.79
N THR A 152 24.55 -22.80 0.18
CA THR A 152 25.13 -23.27 -1.10
C THR A 152 24.73 -22.35 -2.25
N ALA A 153 23.47 -21.92 -2.25
CA ALA A 153 23.01 -20.87 -3.15
C ALA A 153 23.79 -19.56 -2.94
N LEU A 154 24.04 -19.16 -1.69
CA LEU A 154 24.80 -17.94 -1.38
C LEU A 154 26.25 -18.01 -1.85
N ALA A 155 26.96 -19.12 -1.61
CA ALA A 155 28.34 -19.34 -2.06
C ALA A 155 28.44 -19.36 -3.59
N THR A 156 27.55 -20.08 -4.28
CA THR A 156 27.50 -20.11 -5.75
C THR A 156 27.27 -18.71 -6.33
N ARG A 157 26.37 -17.92 -5.75
CA ARG A 157 26.10 -16.54 -6.19
C ARG A 157 27.29 -15.61 -5.98
N LEU A 158 27.95 -15.67 -4.82
CA LEU A 158 29.16 -14.89 -4.57
C LEU A 158 30.23 -15.22 -5.62
N ARG A 159 30.39 -16.50 -5.97
CA ARG A 159 31.31 -16.96 -7.02
C ARG A 159 30.92 -16.48 -8.42
N GLU A 160 29.65 -16.53 -8.79
CA GLU A 160 29.17 -16.04 -10.10
C GLU A 160 29.29 -14.51 -10.21
N ARG A 161 29.03 -13.79 -9.13
CA ARG A 161 29.25 -12.33 -9.04
C ARG A 161 30.72 -11.99 -9.14
N ALA A 162 31.58 -12.72 -8.42
CA ALA A 162 33.02 -12.61 -8.55
C ALA A 162 33.49 -12.78 -10.00
N ARG A 163 32.98 -13.80 -10.68
CA ARG A 163 33.26 -14.04 -12.11
C ARG A 163 32.78 -12.90 -13.00
N ARG A 164 31.58 -12.34 -12.75
CA ARG A 164 31.06 -11.18 -13.51
C ARG A 164 31.91 -9.93 -13.30
N TRP A 165 32.34 -9.66 -12.06
CA TRP A 165 33.27 -8.57 -11.76
C TRP A 165 34.64 -8.80 -12.41
N ALA A 166 35.14 -10.03 -12.40
CA ALA A 166 36.39 -10.44 -13.06
C ALA A 166 36.34 -10.18 -14.56
N ALA A 167 35.22 -10.53 -15.19
CA ALA A 167 35.03 -10.41 -16.63
C ALA A 167 34.86 -8.95 -17.11
N ALA A 168 34.46 -8.03 -16.22
CA ALA A 168 34.05 -6.68 -16.59
C ALA A 168 35.01 -5.54 -16.21
N GLY A 169 35.97 -5.73 -15.30
CA GLY A 169 36.94 -4.68 -14.92
C GLY A 169 36.32 -3.30 -14.59
N ASN A 170 35.09 -3.30 -14.06
CA ASN A 170 34.00 -2.32 -14.23
C ASN A 170 34.38 -0.83 -14.45
N GLU A 171 34.93 -0.51 -15.62
CA GLU A 171 35.26 0.84 -16.07
C GLU A 171 33.98 1.66 -16.27
N ARG A 172 32.94 1.04 -16.86
CA ARG A 172 31.64 1.68 -17.13
C ARG A 172 30.93 2.17 -15.86
N MET A 173 30.94 1.41 -14.76
CA MET A 173 30.36 1.90 -13.50
C MET A 173 31.19 3.03 -12.91
N ARG A 174 32.53 2.94 -12.97
CA ARG A 174 33.41 4.04 -12.54
C ARG A 174 33.15 5.32 -13.33
N GLU A 175 32.98 5.22 -14.64
CA GLU A 175 32.59 6.34 -15.52
C GLU A 175 31.23 6.92 -15.12
N ARG A 176 30.24 6.07 -14.83
CA ARG A 176 28.90 6.52 -14.38
C ARG A 176 28.97 7.27 -13.06
N LEU A 177 29.65 6.72 -12.06
CA LEU A 177 29.84 7.36 -10.75
C LEU A 177 30.62 8.67 -10.88
N GLN A 178 31.65 8.70 -11.73
CA GLN A 178 32.38 9.93 -12.06
C GLN A 178 31.45 10.95 -12.72
N ALA A 179 30.63 10.56 -13.69
CA ALA A 179 29.67 11.45 -14.35
C ALA A 179 28.64 12.03 -13.36
N VAL A 180 28.16 11.23 -12.39
CA VAL A 180 27.32 11.70 -11.28
C VAL A 180 28.04 12.77 -10.47
N GLY A 181 29.29 12.49 -10.05
CA GLY A 181 30.12 13.44 -9.31
C GLY A 181 30.37 14.75 -10.06
N ASP A 182 30.65 14.66 -11.36
CA ASP A 182 30.92 15.80 -12.23
C ASP A 182 29.66 16.67 -12.44
N LEU A 183 28.49 16.06 -12.58
CA LEU A 183 27.21 16.78 -12.65
C LEU A 183 26.94 17.52 -11.34
N ARG A 184 27.19 16.88 -10.19
CA ARG A 184 26.98 17.51 -8.88
C ARG A 184 27.91 18.68 -8.62
N ARG A 185 29.20 18.56 -8.95
CA ARG A 185 30.15 19.69 -8.83
C ARG A 185 29.69 20.90 -9.64
N ARG A 186 29.19 20.67 -10.86
CA ARG A 186 28.60 21.72 -11.70
C ARG A 186 27.31 22.32 -11.12
N GLY A 187 26.38 21.49 -10.64
CA GLY A 187 25.14 21.95 -10.02
C GLY A 187 25.37 22.79 -8.76
N ARG A 188 26.29 22.37 -7.89
CA ARG A 188 26.68 23.17 -6.71
C ARG A 188 27.34 24.49 -7.10
N ALA A 189 28.16 24.50 -8.15
CA ALA A 189 28.73 25.73 -8.66
C ALA A 189 27.65 26.68 -9.22
N ALA A 190 26.59 26.16 -9.85
CA ALA A 190 25.45 26.95 -10.30
C ALA A 190 24.70 27.60 -9.13
N GLY A 191 24.45 26.85 -8.05
CA GLY A 191 23.68 27.33 -6.90
C GLY A 191 22.23 27.66 -7.29
N PRO A 192 21.53 28.57 -6.58
CA PRO A 192 20.14 28.94 -6.88
C PRO A 192 19.99 29.80 -8.16
N VAL A 193 21.04 29.92 -8.97
CA VAL A 193 21.04 30.61 -10.26
C VAL A 193 21.42 29.61 -11.36
N PHE A 194 20.79 29.71 -12.54
CA PHE A 194 21.19 28.86 -13.66
C PHE A 194 22.51 29.34 -14.28
N ARG A 195 23.28 28.43 -14.87
CA ARG A 195 24.50 28.76 -15.62
C ARG A 195 24.44 28.18 -17.03
N GLN A 196 24.84 28.97 -18.02
CA GLN A 196 24.92 28.54 -19.41
C GLN A 196 26.39 28.48 -19.85
N GLU A 197 26.84 27.31 -20.27
CA GLU A 197 28.22 27.07 -20.73
C GLU A 197 28.20 26.08 -21.91
N HIS A 198 28.89 26.40 -23.00
CA HIS A 198 29.11 25.49 -24.14
C HIS A 198 27.82 24.81 -24.68
N GLY A 199 26.73 25.56 -24.82
CA GLY A 199 25.45 25.02 -25.32
C GLY A 199 24.66 24.17 -24.33
N ARG A 200 25.07 24.16 -23.05
CA ARG A 200 24.35 23.51 -21.94
C ARG A 200 23.87 24.50 -20.91
N VAL A 201 22.76 24.18 -20.27
CA VAL A 201 22.24 24.90 -19.11
C VAL A 201 22.33 23.99 -17.89
N ALA A 202 22.86 24.49 -16.79
CA ALA A 202 22.87 23.84 -15.49
C ALA A 202 21.87 24.53 -14.56
N LEU A 203 21.02 23.73 -13.90
CA LEU A 203 20.04 24.14 -12.89
C LEU A 203 20.31 23.32 -11.63
N GLY A 204 20.00 23.84 -10.46
CA GLY A 204 20.19 23.04 -9.25
C GLY A 204 20.01 23.78 -7.94
N ASN A 205 20.10 23.00 -6.88
CA ASN A 205 20.20 23.45 -5.50
C ASN A 205 21.05 22.43 -4.72
N ASP A 206 21.03 22.52 -3.39
CA ASP A 206 21.78 21.60 -2.52
C ASP A 206 21.31 20.15 -2.63
N HIS A 207 20.07 19.93 -3.08
CA HIS A 207 19.43 18.62 -3.15
C HIS A 207 19.50 17.98 -4.53
N VAL A 208 19.43 18.74 -5.62
CA VAL A 208 19.42 18.19 -6.99
C VAL A 208 20.23 19.05 -7.94
N ALA A 209 20.94 18.40 -8.87
CA ALA A 209 21.64 19.06 -9.97
C ALA A 209 21.08 18.53 -11.29
N VAL A 210 20.74 19.43 -12.21
CA VAL A 210 20.24 19.11 -13.54
C VAL A 210 21.09 19.81 -14.59
N SER A 211 21.34 19.13 -15.71
CA SER A 211 21.94 19.74 -16.89
C SER A 211 21.13 19.38 -18.14
N VAL A 212 20.86 20.39 -18.96
CA VAL A 212 20.12 20.28 -20.22
C VAL A 212 21.03 20.67 -21.37
N ASP A 213 21.13 19.81 -22.38
CA ASP A 213 21.79 20.07 -23.65
C ASP A 213 20.82 20.81 -24.59
N LEU A 214 21.12 22.05 -24.96
CA LEU A 214 20.20 22.89 -25.74
C LEU A 214 20.12 22.49 -27.22
N ALA A 215 21.09 21.73 -27.74
CA ALA A 215 21.08 21.28 -29.12
C ALA A 215 20.15 20.07 -29.31
N SER A 216 20.21 19.12 -28.37
CA SER A 216 19.44 17.87 -28.44
C SER A 216 18.17 17.86 -27.58
N GLY A 217 18.10 18.70 -26.56
CA GLY A 217 17.10 18.67 -25.51
C GLY A 217 17.25 17.50 -24.54
N VAL A 218 18.35 16.73 -24.63
CA VAL A 218 18.69 15.66 -23.69
C VAL A 218 19.12 16.26 -22.35
N TRP A 219 18.66 15.66 -21.26
CA TRP A 219 18.96 16.13 -19.92
C TRP A 219 19.42 15.00 -19.00
N GLN A 220 19.99 15.41 -17.87
CA GLN A 220 20.51 14.54 -16.83
C GLN A 220 20.27 15.18 -15.46
N ALA A 221 20.00 14.36 -14.44
CA ALA A 221 19.74 14.79 -13.08
C ALA A 221 20.44 13.88 -12.06
N SER A 222 20.84 14.45 -10.92
CA SER A 222 21.40 13.72 -9.77
C SER A 222 20.94 14.31 -8.44
N TRP A 223 20.52 13.45 -7.50
CA TRP A 223 19.94 13.80 -6.18
C TRP A 223 20.79 13.46 -4.96
N THR A 224 21.86 12.69 -5.09
CA THR A 224 22.76 12.31 -3.99
C THR A 224 24.18 12.13 -4.54
N SER A 225 25.21 12.35 -3.71
CA SER A 225 26.62 12.30 -4.15
C SER A 225 27.36 11.01 -3.76
N ASP A 226 27.09 10.47 -2.59
CA ASP A 226 27.73 9.30 -1.98
C ASP A 226 26.90 8.00 -2.16
N ARG A 227 25.64 8.13 -2.60
CA ARG A 227 24.67 7.04 -2.76
C ARG A 227 23.85 7.26 -4.03
N PRO A 228 24.38 6.97 -5.23
CA PRO A 228 23.93 7.60 -6.47
C PRO A 228 22.45 7.38 -6.76
N VAL A 229 21.68 8.46 -6.78
CA VAL A 229 20.36 8.53 -7.41
C VAL A 229 20.47 9.49 -8.58
N ALA A 230 20.36 8.96 -9.79
CA ALA A 230 20.62 9.74 -11.00
C ALA A 230 19.88 9.21 -12.23
N ILE A 231 19.64 10.11 -13.18
CA ILE A 231 19.11 9.83 -14.51
C ILE A 231 20.01 10.54 -15.52
N PHE A 232 20.49 9.83 -16.53
CA PHE A 232 21.35 10.35 -17.59
C PHE A 232 20.82 9.97 -18.96
N GLY A 233 20.92 10.90 -19.92
CA GLY A 233 20.49 10.65 -21.29
C GLY A 233 18.96 10.60 -21.44
N ALA A 234 18.23 11.35 -20.61
CA ALA A 234 16.78 11.44 -20.69
C ALA A 234 16.36 12.42 -21.81
N GLY A 235 15.50 11.96 -22.70
CA GLY A 235 14.95 12.73 -23.80
C GLY A 235 13.45 12.97 -23.67
N PHE A 236 12.89 13.50 -24.75
CA PHE A 236 11.47 13.72 -24.97
C PHE A 236 11.12 13.27 -26.38
N SER A 237 9.96 12.65 -26.55
CA SER A 237 9.39 12.40 -27.86
C SER A 237 7.87 12.55 -27.85
N ALA A 238 7.30 12.90 -28.99
CA ALA A 238 5.87 13.15 -29.14
C ALA A 238 5.39 12.57 -30.47
N GLU A 239 4.23 11.95 -30.50
CA GLU A 239 3.61 11.41 -31.70
C GLU A 239 2.25 12.07 -31.93
N VAL A 240 2.06 12.64 -33.13
CA VAL A 240 0.79 13.25 -33.56
C VAL A 240 0.51 12.83 -35.00
N GLY A 241 -0.69 12.31 -35.27
CA GLY A 241 -1.08 11.80 -36.59
C GLY A 241 -0.14 10.73 -37.14
N GLY A 242 0.37 9.84 -36.27
CA GLY A 242 1.32 8.78 -36.65
C GLY A 242 2.72 9.29 -37.03
N THR A 243 3.01 10.59 -36.82
CA THR A 243 4.32 11.19 -37.08
C THR A 243 5.01 11.55 -35.78
N ASN A 244 6.27 11.14 -35.63
CA ASN A 244 7.09 11.54 -34.50
C ASN A 244 7.54 13.01 -34.66
N LEU A 245 7.11 13.85 -33.71
CA LEU A 245 7.58 15.20 -33.51
C LEU A 245 8.90 15.16 -32.74
N ALA A 246 9.95 14.65 -33.37
CA ALA A 246 11.29 14.66 -32.78
C ALA A 246 11.67 16.09 -32.37
N THR A 247 12.46 16.22 -31.31
CA THR A 247 13.05 17.49 -30.92
C THR A 247 13.78 18.10 -32.13
N GLY A 248 13.40 19.32 -32.49
CA GLY A 248 13.99 20.06 -33.60
C GLY A 248 14.64 21.35 -33.11
N GLU A 249 15.21 22.13 -34.04
CA GLU A 249 15.64 23.50 -33.73
C GLU A 249 14.44 24.32 -33.23
N GLY A 250 14.63 24.97 -32.09
CA GLY A 250 13.56 25.65 -31.37
C GLY A 250 14.08 26.78 -30.50
N ALA A 251 13.16 27.60 -30.02
CA ALA A 251 13.46 28.67 -29.08
C ALA A 251 13.63 28.07 -27.67
N TRP A 252 14.61 28.59 -26.93
CA TRP A 252 14.86 28.22 -25.55
C TRP A 252 14.67 29.42 -24.64
N PHE A 253 13.91 29.23 -23.57
CA PHE A 253 13.81 30.17 -22.47
C PHE A 253 14.41 29.54 -21.22
N VAL A 254 15.21 30.31 -20.49
CA VAL A 254 15.79 29.93 -19.21
C VAL A 254 15.46 31.02 -18.21
N GLY A 255 14.84 30.65 -17.10
CA GLY A 255 14.32 31.63 -16.16
C GLY A 255 13.93 31.06 -14.82
N LYS A 256 13.03 31.78 -14.15
CA LYS A 256 12.41 31.39 -12.89
C LYS A 256 10.91 31.27 -13.09
N SER A 257 10.29 30.36 -12.36
CA SER A 257 8.84 30.20 -12.28
C SER A 257 8.43 29.80 -10.87
N SER A 258 7.12 29.71 -10.64
CA SER A 258 6.55 29.31 -9.36
C SER A 258 5.27 28.54 -9.61
N ASP A 259 5.00 27.53 -8.79
CA ASP A 259 3.75 26.77 -8.80
C ASP A 259 3.40 26.27 -7.38
N ALA A 260 2.54 25.26 -7.27
CA ALA A 260 2.09 24.72 -5.98
C ALA A 260 3.23 24.13 -5.11
N LEU A 261 4.41 23.84 -5.68
CA LEU A 261 5.61 23.41 -4.95
C LEU A 261 6.55 24.58 -4.60
N GLY A 262 6.17 25.82 -4.96
CA GLY A 262 6.94 27.04 -4.72
C GLY A 262 7.85 27.42 -5.88
N GLU A 263 8.82 28.29 -5.58
CA GLU A 263 9.75 28.86 -6.56
C GLU A 263 10.64 27.79 -7.20
N ALA A 264 10.86 27.92 -8.51
CA ALA A 264 11.65 27.02 -9.32
C ALA A 264 12.53 27.79 -10.33
N GLN A 265 13.63 27.14 -10.73
CA GLN A 265 14.32 27.48 -11.97
C GLN A 265 13.75 26.64 -13.10
N GLU A 266 13.65 27.20 -14.30
CA GLU A 266 13.08 26.48 -15.44
C GLU A 266 13.85 26.65 -16.73
N VAL A 267 13.73 25.62 -17.57
CA VAL A 267 14.12 25.63 -18.97
C VAL A 267 12.90 25.22 -19.79
N VAL A 268 12.50 26.09 -20.71
CA VAL A 268 11.39 25.85 -21.63
C VAL A 268 11.92 25.75 -23.06
N HIS A 269 11.62 24.63 -23.71
CA HIS A 269 11.90 24.42 -25.12
C HIS A 269 10.63 24.57 -25.93
N THR A 270 10.63 25.46 -26.91
CA THR A 270 9.49 25.68 -27.82
C THR A 270 9.91 25.41 -29.25
N TRP A 271 9.26 24.46 -29.91
CA TRP A 271 9.49 24.18 -31.33
C TRP A 271 8.17 24.01 -32.06
N ARG A 272 8.23 24.13 -33.39
CA ARG A 272 7.07 24.00 -34.28
C ARG A 272 7.31 22.90 -35.29
N ARG A 273 6.30 22.07 -35.51
CA ARG A 273 6.36 21.02 -36.53
C ARG A 273 4.95 20.63 -36.95
N ASN A 274 4.73 20.47 -38.26
CA ASN A 274 3.44 20.05 -38.83
C ASN A 274 2.23 20.90 -38.39
N GLY A 275 2.44 22.22 -38.19
CA GLY A 275 1.39 23.13 -37.73
C GLY A 275 1.06 23.02 -36.23
N LEU A 276 1.89 22.33 -35.44
CA LEU A 276 1.78 22.24 -33.99
C LEU A 276 2.93 23.02 -33.36
N ARG A 277 2.62 23.79 -32.32
CA ARG A 277 3.62 24.33 -31.40
C ARG A 277 3.68 23.44 -30.16
N VAL A 278 4.85 22.89 -29.88
CA VAL A 278 5.09 22.09 -28.68
C VAL A 278 5.99 22.88 -27.74
N GLU A 279 5.56 22.98 -26.50
CA GLU A 279 6.31 23.57 -25.40
C GLU A 279 6.61 22.47 -24.38
N ARG A 280 7.88 22.28 -24.04
CA ARG A 280 8.33 21.37 -22.99
C ARG A 280 9.05 22.17 -21.92
N GLU A 281 8.64 22.02 -20.68
CA GLU A 281 9.28 22.65 -19.53
C GLU A 281 9.92 21.60 -18.62
N LEU A 282 11.10 21.94 -18.11
CA LEU A 282 11.77 21.24 -17.03
C LEU A 282 12.03 22.24 -15.92
N ARG A 283 11.58 21.92 -14.70
CA ARG A 283 11.71 22.79 -13.52
C ARG A 283 12.49 22.11 -12.40
N VAL A 284 13.31 22.88 -11.70
CA VAL A 284 14.00 22.48 -10.46
C VAL A 284 13.52 23.38 -9.33
N HIS A 285 12.83 22.80 -8.34
CA HIS A 285 12.23 23.57 -7.24
C HIS A 285 13.27 23.94 -6.18
N LEU A 286 13.37 25.22 -5.84
CA LEU A 286 14.50 25.77 -5.09
C LEU A 286 14.59 25.24 -3.65
N ALA A 287 13.44 25.03 -2.99
CA ALA A 287 13.37 24.60 -1.59
C ALA A 287 13.40 23.08 -1.40
N GLN A 288 13.42 22.28 -2.47
CA GLN A 288 13.19 20.83 -2.40
C GLN A 288 14.09 20.07 -3.40
N GLY A 289 14.31 18.78 -3.17
CA GLY A 289 14.98 17.89 -4.12
C GLY A 289 14.05 17.42 -5.25
N VAL A 290 13.28 18.32 -5.87
CA VAL A 290 12.22 17.97 -6.82
C VAL A 290 12.50 18.53 -8.20
N VAL A 291 12.31 17.69 -9.21
CA VAL A 291 12.28 18.06 -10.63
C VAL A 291 10.87 17.80 -11.16
N THR A 292 10.30 18.75 -11.89
CA THR A 292 9.04 18.52 -12.62
C THR A 292 9.22 18.70 -14.12
N ILE A 293 8.48 17.92 -14.90
CA ILE A 293 8.49 17.96 -16.36
C ILE A 293 7.04 18.12 -16.82
N GLY A 294 6.78 19.16 -17.59
CA GLY A 294 5.46 19.48 -18.10
C GLY A 294 5.55 20.07 -19.51
N GLY A 295 4.47 20.70 -19.94
CA GLY A 295 4.43 21.35 -21.23
C GLY A 295 3.01 21.48 -21.75
N ARG A 296 2.90 21.92 -23.01
CA ARG A 296 1.64 22.03 -23.72
C ARG A 296 1.83 21.90 -25.22
N ILE A 297 0.75 21.60 -25.90
CA ILE A 297 0.68 21.53 -27.36
C ILE A 297 -0.42 22.46 -27.81
N VAL A 298 -0.09 23.32 -28.77
CA VAL A 298 -1.03 24.23 -29.43
C VAL A 298 -1.17 23.82 -30.87
N ASN A 299 -2.41 23.65 -31.33
CA ASN A 299 -2.69 23.47 -32.75
C ASN A 299 -2.71 24.84 -33.44
N GLU A 300 -1.61 25.19 -34.12
CA GLU A 300 -1.50 26.42 -34.92
C GLU A 300 -1.92 26.20 -36.39
N SER A 301 -2.42 25.00 -36.74
CA SER A 301 -2.95 24.70 -38.07
C SER A 301 -4.44 24.98 -38.18
N ASP A 302 -4.95 24.95 -39.41
CA ASP A 302 -6.36 25.13 -39.76
C ASP A 302 -7.16 23.82 -39.78
N ARG A 303 -6.54 22.70 -39.38
CA ARG A 303 -7.14 21.36 -39.37
C ARG A 303 -7.04 20.68 -38.02
N ASP A 304 -7.89 19.70 -37.80
CA ASP A 304 -7.86 18.81 -36.64
C ASP A 304 -6.56 17.99 -36.59
N GLN A 305 -6.01 17.83 -35.39
CA GLN A 305 -4.76 17.12 -35.14
C GLN A 305 -4.99 15.98 -34.13
N PRO A 306 -4.93 14.70 -34.55
CA PRO A 306 -5.11 13.57 -33.65
C PRO A 306 -3.84 13.31 -32.83
N LEU A 307 -3.96 13.39 -31.51
CA LEU A 307 -2.86 13.20 -30.56
C LEU A 307 -2.62 11.71 -30.32
N GLY A 308 -1.34 11.30 -30.39
CA GLY A 308 -0.91 9.94 -30.13
C GLY A 308 -0.32 9.78 -28.73
N VAL A 309 0.97 9.47 -28.68
CA VAL A 309 1.71 9.17 -27.45
C VAL A 309 2.76 10.24 -27.21
N PHE A 310 2.87 10.70 -25.97
CA PHE A 310 3.88 11.69 -25.56
C PHE A 310 4.74 11.09 -24.47
N LYS A 311 6.05 11.04 -24.69
CA LYS A 311 7.02 10.59 -23.71
C LYS A 311 7.70 11.81 -23.11
N LEU A 312 7.20 12.22 -21.94
CA LEU A 312 7.78 13.34 -21.16
C LEU A 312 9.16 13.00 -20.60
N LEU A 313 9.38 11.72 -20.34
CA LEU A 313 10.63 11.14 -19.90
C LEU A 313 10.90 9.90 -20.75
N GLU A 314 12.06 9.84 -21.39
CA GLU A 314 12.52 8.66 -22.13
C GLU A 314 14.04 8.50 -21.98
N VAL A 315 14.45 7.50 -21.21
CA VAL A 315 15.84 7.03 -21.16
C VAL A 315 15.95 5.89 -22.17
N GLY A 316 16.54 6.22 -23.32
CA GLY A 316 16.72 5.33 -24.47
C GLY A 316 18.14 4.78 -24.60
N LYS A 317 18.51 4.37 -25.82
CA LYS A 317 19.82 3.79 -26.13
C LYS A 317 20.96 4.76 -25.77
N GLY A 318 21.82 4.37 -24.84
CA GLY A 318 22.94 5.17 -24.33
C GLY A 318 22.62 5.98 -23.07
N GLY A 319 21.35 6.13 -22.71
CA GLY A 319 20.92 6.64 -21.42
C GLY A 319 20.97 5.57 -20.32
N TRP A 320 20.88 6.00 -19.06
CA TRP A 320 20.86 5.10 -17.90
C TRP A 320 20.33 5.81 -16.65
N TRP A 321 19.95 5.04 -15.64
CA TRP A 321 19.61 5.56 -14.32
C TRP A 321 20.21 4.68 -13.21
N LEU A 322 20.41 5.26 -12.02
CA LEU A 322 20.90 4.56 -10.83
C LEU A 322 20.02 4.90 -9.63
N VAL A 323 19.78 3.90 -8.79
CA VAL A 323 19.16 4.03 -7.48
C VAL A 323 20.00 3.22 -6.51
N GLY A 324 20.89 3.91 -5.80
CA GLY A 324 21.93 3.25 -5.05
C GLY A 324 22.78 2.44 -6.01
N GLU A 325 23.17 1.27 -5.55
CA GLU A 325 24.13 0.46 -6.26
C GLU A 325 23.48 -0.76 -6.91
N PRO A 326 23.94 -1.15 -8.11
CA PRO A 326 23.16 -2.05 -8.97
C PRO A 326 23.29 -3.55 -8.63
N TRP A 327 23.78 -3.87 -7.42
CA TRP A 327 24.02 -5.25 -6.96
C TRP A 327 22.76 -6.00 -6.51
N GLU A 328 21.66 -5.28 -6.33
CA GLU A 328 20.34 -5.82 -6.02
C GLU A 328 19.31 -5.09 -6.87
N ALA A 329 18.32 -5.82 -7.39
CA ALA A 329 17.25 -5.18 -8.13
C ALA A 329 16.36 -4.37 -7.16
N PRO A 330 16.02 -3.11 -7.48
CA PRO A 330 15.25 -2.27 -6.57
C PRO A 330 13.93 -2.91 -6.11
N ALA A 331 13.58 -2.71 -4.86
CA ALA A 331 12.19 -2.85 -4.42
C ALA A 331 11.35 -1.75 -5.10
N ALA A 332 10.03 -1.96 -5.20
CA ALA A 332 9.16 -1.02 -5.89
C ALA A 332 7.82 -0.80 -5.22
N VAL A 333 7.26 0.42 -5.34
CA VAL A 333 5.83 0.71 -5.17
C VAL A 333 5.27 1.16 -6.51
N TRP A 334 4.15 0.57 -6.91
CA TRP A 334 3.55 0.75 -8.23
C TRP A 334 2.04 0.51 -8.22
N VAL A 335 1.38 0.79 -9.34
CA VAL A 335 -0.06 0.66 -9.53
C VAL A 335 -0.33 -0.35 -10.64
N GLN A 336 -1.00 -1.44 -10.28
CA GLN A 336 -1.50 -2.48 -11.17
C GLN A 336 -2.90 -2.11 -11.68
N GLY A 337 -3.17 -2.33 -12.98
CA GLY A 337 -4.52 -2.20 -13.53
C GLY A 337 -5.19 -0.84 -13.27
N HIS A 338 -4.40 0.24 -13.26
CA HIS A 338 -4.79 1.63 -12.97
C HIS A 338 -5.17 1.98 -11.53
N SER A 339 -5.70 1.07 -10.71
CA SER A 339 -6.24 1.41 -9.38
C SER A 339 -5.55 0.71 -8.20
N LEU A 340 -4.90 -0.42 -8.46
CA LEU A 340 -4.51 -1.35 -7.42
C LEU A 340 -3.06 -1.12 -7.00
N LEU A 341 -2.87 -0.55 -5.82
CA LEU A 341 -1.54 -0.27 -5.30
C LEU A 341 -0.84 -1.56 -4.86
N ARG A 342 0.42 -1.68 -5.27
CA ARG A 342 1.26 -2.85 -5.07
C ARG A 342 2.64 -2.44 -4.60
N ALA A 343 3.26 -3.34 -3.87
CA ALA A 343 4.66 -3.28 -3.53
C ALA A 343 5.34 -4.54 -4.03
N THR A 344 6.62 -4.42 -4.36
CA THR A 344 7.50 -5.53 -4.68
C THR A 344 8.70 -5.41 -3.76
N PRO A 345 8.98 -6.41 -2.92
CA PRO A 345 10.10 -6.32 -2.00
C PRO A 345 11.43 -6.35 -2.75
N PHE A 346 12.50 -6.10 -2.00
CA PHE A 346 13.87 -6.35 -2.43
C PHE A 346 13.96 -7.79 -2.92
N ALA A 347 14.58 -7.97 -4.08
CA ALA A 347 14.68 -9.27 -4.70
C ALA A 347 15.28 -10.26 -3.70
N SER A 348 14.64 -11.42 -3.53
CA SER A 348 15.27 -12.48 -2.76
C SER A 348 16.63 -12.80 -3.39
N ALA A 349 17.56 -13.30 -2.59
CA ALA A 349 18.85 -13.68 -3.12
C ALA A 349 18.71 -14.71 -4.27
N ALA A 350 17.62 -15.48 -4.33
CA ALA A 350 17.31 -16.43 -5.40
C ALA A 350 16.90 -15.72 -6.71
N GLU A 351 16.06 -14.68 -6.66
CA GLU A 351 15.62 -13.91 -7.84
C GLU A 351 16.72 -12.99 -8.40
N ALA A 352 17.66 -12.57 -7.56
CA ALA A 352 18.83 -11.77 -7.94
C ALA A 352 19.88 -12.51 -8.81
N SER A 353 19.54 -13.70 -9.31
CA SER A 353 20.38 -14.55 -10.18
C SER A 353 19.95 -14.53 -11.66
N SER A 354 18.81 -13.93 -12.00
CA SER A 354 18.34 -13.91 -13.39
C SER A 354 19.23 -13.07 -14.31
N VAL A 355 19.69 -13.69 -15.41
CA VAL A 355 20.43 -13.04 -16.50
C VAL A 355 19.41 -12.34 -17.40
N GLY A 356 18.84 -11.24 -16.95
CA GLY A 356 17.78 -10.55 -17.69
C GLY A 356 17.46 -9.16 -17.14
N THR A 357 16.76 -8.38 -17.96
CA THR A 357 16.23 -7.07 -17.54
C THR A 357 14.97 -7.29 -16.71
N ARG A 358 15.00 -6.85 -15.45
CA ARG A 358 13.78 -6.74 -14.63
C ARG A 358 13.00 -5.52 -15.10
N THR A 359 11.73 -5.72 -15.41
CA THR A 359 10.84 -4.64 -15.87
C THR A 359 9.83 -4.28 -14.79
N TYR A 360 9.70 -2.99 -14.52
CA TYR A 360 8.67 -2.39 -13.68
C TYR A 360 7.69 -1.64 -14.58
N ARG A 361 6.40 -1.79 -14.32
CA ARG A 361 5.33 -1.05 -15.01
C ARG A 361 4.36 -0.51 -13.98
N SER A 362 3.92 0.71 -14.17
CA SER A 362 2.98 1.36 -13.29
C SER A 362 2.14 2.38 -14.05
N SER A 363 1.05 2.79 -13.44
CA SER A 363 0.29 3.97 -13.84
C SER A 363 0.36 5.01 -12.72
N GLY A 364 0.57 6.27 -13.08
CA GLY A 364 0.59 7.39 -12.15
C GLY A 364 1.87 7.51 -11.30
N VAL A 365 2.35 6.45 -10.64
CA VAL A 365 3.53 6.50 -9.76
C VAL A 365 4.36 5.23 -9.77
N LEU A 366 5.69 5.36 -9.80
CA LEU A 366 6.66 4.30 -9.63
C LEU A 366 7.75 4.78 -8.67
N ALA A 367 7.82 4.16 -7.50
CA ALA A 367 8.94 4.34 -6.58
C ALA A 367 9.87 3.13 -6.67
N LEU A 368 11.17 3.38 -6.72
CA LEU A 368 12.22 2.37 -6.76
C LEU A 368 13.14 2.63 -5.57
N ALA A 369 13.43 1.60 -4.77
CA ALA A 369 14.27 1.69 -3.59
C ALA A 369 15.39 0.64 -3.62
N SER A 370 16.57 1.00 -3.13
CA SER A 370 17.70 0.12 -2.88
C SER A 370 17.99 0.08 -1.38
N ARG A 371 18.38 -1.10 -0.87
CA ARG A 371 18.65 -1.31 0.56
C ARG A 371 20.00 -0.73 0.96
N GLU A 372 21.04 -1.00 0.16
CA GLU A 372 22.42 -0.67 0.49
C GLU A 372 23.18 -0.08 -0.72
N PRO A 373 23.81 1.10 -0.60
CA PRO A 373 23.42 2.10 0.39
C PRO A 373 21.95 2.49 0.15
N SER A 374 21.24 2.81 1.23
CA SER A 374 19.82 3.15 1.10
C SER A 374 19.64 4.36 0.20
N ALA A 375 18.86 4.17 -0.86
CA ALA A 375 18.63 5.12 -1.93
C ALA A 375 17.25 4.87 -2.53
N ALA A 376 16.57 5.91 -2.99
CA ALA A 376 15.27 5.79 -3.63
C ALA A 376 15.08 6.87 -4.70
N LEU A 377 14.30 6.52 -5.73
CA LEU A 377 13.82 7.40 -6.79
C LEU A 377 12.32 7.22 -6.92
N VAL A 378 11.57 8.32 -6.83
CA VAL A 378 10.13 8.34 -7.11
C VAL A 378 9.91 9.11 -8.40
N VAL A 379 9.24 8.47 -9.35
CA VAL A 379 8.72 9.10 -10.58
C VAL A 379 7.20 8.98 -10.53
N GLY A 380 6.50 10.10 -10.63
CA GLY A 380 5.03 10.10 -10.61
C GLY A 380 4.43 11.25 -11.40
N TYR A 381 3.10 11.35 -11.38
CA TYR A 381 2.35 12.43 -12.01
C TYR A 381 1.51 13.13 -10.95
N VAL A 382 1.67 14.45 -10.84
CA VAL A 382 0.93 15.25 -9.83
C VAL A 382 -0.47 15.65 -10.30
N ARG A 383 -0.76 15.46 -11.60
CA ARG A 383 -2.08 15.59 -12.21
C ARG A 383 -2.23 14.56 -13.31
N ALA A 384 -3.47 14.13 -13.58
CA ALA A 384 -3.77 13.18 -14.65
C ALA A 384 -5.07 13.56 -15.36
N ASP A 385 -5.16 14.81 -15.80
CA ASP A 385 -6.43 15.36 -16.29
C ASP A 385 -6.70 14.98 -17.74
N GLU A 386 -5.65 14.98 -18.57
CA GLU A 386 -5.79 14.98 -20.03
C GLU A 386 -5.50 13.63 -20.68
N ALA A 387 -4.68 12.78 -20.06
CA ALA A 387 -4.20 11.53 -20.64
C ALA A 387 -3.86 10.46 -19.59
N GLY A 388 -3.82 9.20 -20.03
CA GLY A 388 -3.38 8.08 -19.20
C GLY A 388 -1.88 8.19 -18.85
N PRO A 389 -1.50 8.26 -17.57
CA PRO A 389 -0.11 8.42 -17.12
C PRO A 389 0.58 7.08 -16.92
N ASP A 390 1.35 6.59 -17.88
CA ASP A 390 2.09 5.33 -17.77
C ASP A 390 3.55 5.58 -17.40
N LEU A 391 4.09 4.65 -16.62
CA LEU A 391 5.49 4.60 -16.20
C LEU A 391 6.05 3.21 -16.43
N ALA A 392 7.27 3.14 -16.93
CA ALA A 392 8.00 1.87 -17.03
C ALA A 392 9.49 2.08 -16.79
N ALA A 393 10.13 1.10 -16.17
CA ALA A 393 11.57 1.08 -15.95
C ALA A 393 12.15 -0.32 -16.20
N GLY A 394 13.32 -0.38 -16.82
CA GLY A 394 14.11 -1.59 -16.99
C GLY A 394 15.40 -1.49 -16.17
N PHE A 395 15.70 -2.54 -15.41
CA PHE A 395 16.88 -2.63 -14.57
C PHE A 395 17.62 -3.94 -14.84
N ARG A 396 18.94 -3.86 -14.98
CA ARG A 396 19.82 -5.02 -15.12
C ARG A 396 20.84 -5.04 -13.99
N LEU A 397 21.01 -6.21 -13.37
CA LEU A 397 21.97 -6.40 -12.29
C LEU A 397 23.39 -6.04 -12.75
N ASP A 398 24.17 -5.46 -11.82
CA ASP A 398 25.54 -4.98 -12.01
C ASP A 398 25.70 -3.79 -12.99
N GLU A 399 24.67 -3.48 -13.77
CA GLU A 399 24.66 -2.35 -14.70
C GLU A 399 23.77 -1.21 -14.21
N GLY A 400 22.64 -1.50 -13.57
CA GLY A 400 21.67 -0.50 -13.15
C GLY A 400 20.53 -0.33 -14.14
N GLY A 401 19.95 0.86 -14.18
CA GLY A 401 18.84 1.20 -15.04
C GLY A 401 19.21 1.36 -16.51
N GLU A 402 18.53 0.65 -17.39
CA GLU A 402 18.76 0.68 -18.85
C GLU A 402 17.64 1.39 -19.61
N SER A 403 16.44 1.45 -19.02
CA SER A 403 15.31 2.19 -19.58
C SER A 403 14.46 2.78 -18.47
N LEU A 404 13.90 3.95 -18.72
CA LEU A 404 12.95 4.63 -17.84
C LEU A 404 12.08 5.51 -18.73
N SER A 405 10.77 5.39 -18.60
CA SER A 405 9.82 6.15 -19.41
C SER A 405 8.64 6.65 -18.60
N GLY A 406 8.24 7.89 -18.89
CA GLY A 406 7.00 8.50 -18.45
C GLY A 406 6.21 8.93 -19.67
N VAL A 407 5.09 8.24 -19.88
CA VAL A 407 4.30 8.30 -21.11
C VAL A 407 2.88 8.81 -20.83
N LEU A 408 2.37 9.66 -21.72
CA LEU A 408 0.99 10.10 -21.79
C LEU A 408 0.34 9.53 -23.04
N ARG A 409 -0.70 8.72 -22.86
CA ARG A 409 -1.49 8.15 -23.97
C ARG A 409 -2.78 8.95 -24.15
N PHE A 410 -2.90 9.65 -25.28
CA PHE A 410 -4.08 10.46 -25.61
C PHE A 410 -5.16 9.70 -26.40
N LEU A 411 -4.86 8.48 -26.86
CA LEU A 411 -5.80 7.48 -27.39
C LEU A 411 -6.99 8.06 -28.18
N GLY A 412 -6.72 8.66 -29.34
CA GLY A 412 -7.76 9.15 -30.24
C GLY A 412 -8.31 10.53 -29.91
N ARG A 413 -7.72 11.24 -28.93
CA ARG A 413 -8.02 12.65 -28.70
C ARG A 413 -7.67 13.49 -29.92
N VAL A 414 -8.58 14.35 -30.34
CA VAL A 414 -8.40 15.35 -31.40
C VAL A 414 -8.21 16.73 -30.78
N LEU A 415 -7.22 17.46 -31.27
CA LEU A 415 -6.99 18.87 -30.95
C LEU A 415 -7.41 19.71 -32.16
N GLY A 416 -8.45 20.52 -32.01
CA GLY A 416 -8.98 21.38 -33.08
C GLY A 416 -8.11 22.62 -33.34
N PRO A 417 -8.37 23.38 -34.43
CA PRO A 417 -7.63 24.60 -34.75
C PRO A 417 -7.64 25.62 -33.60
N GLY A 418 -6.46 26.13 -33.22
CA GLY A 418 -6.28 27.08 -32.13
C GLY A 418 -6.39 26.50 -30.72
N GLU A 419 -6.77 25.22 -30.58
CA GLU A 419 -6.90 24.59 -29.27
C GLU A 419 -5.54 24.25 -28.66
N THR A 420 -5.50 24.21 -27.33
CA THR A 420 -4.33 23.85 -26.54
C THR A 420 -4.65 22.70 -25.62
N VAL A 421 -3.71 21.77 -25.45
CA VAL A 421 -3.75 20.77 -24.38
C VAL A 421 -2.52 20.93 -23.49
N GLU A 422 -2.75 20.99 -22.18
CA GLU A 422 -1.68 20.97 -21.18
C GLU A 422 -1.28 19.52 -20.90
N LEU A 423 0.02 19.24 -20.85
CA LEU A 423 0.53 17.90 -20.55
C LEU A 423 0.46 17.65 -19.04
N ASN A 424 0.04 16.45 -18.65
CA ASN A 424 0.09 16.03 -17.26
C ASN A 424 1.53 16.16 -16.71
N ARG A 425 1.71 16.93 -15.64
CA ARG A 425 3.04 17.21 -15.08
C ARG A 425 3.61 15.98 -14.37
N ALA A 426 4.78 15.53 -14.82
CA ALA A 426 5.57 14.52 -14.13
C ALA A 426 6.38 15.13 -12.98
N PHE A 427 6.56 14.37 -11.92
CA PHE A 427 7.28 14.71 -10.69
C PHE A 427 8.37 13.66 -10.45
N LEU A 428 9.58 14.12 -10.14
CA LEU A 428 10.73 13.28 -9.86
C LEU A 428 11.43 13.77 -8.60
N CYS A 429 11.68 12.86 -7.66
CA CYS A 429 12.53 13.13 -6.51
C CYS A 429 13.41 11.92 -6.18
N GLY A 430 14.60 12.18 -5.65
CA GLY A 430 15.57 11.18 -5.25
C GLY A 430 16.18 11.49 -3.89
N GLY A 431 16.62 10.46 -3.18
CA GLY A 431 17.13 10.58 -1.82
C GLY A 431 17.50 9.24 -1.20
N THR A 432 17.62 9.18 0.12
CA THR A 432 18.06 8.00 0.87
C THR A 432 16.95 7.30 1.65
N ASP A 433 15.74 7.83 1.65
CA ASP A 433 14.61 7.30 2.42
C ASP A 433 13.38 7.21 1.52
N GLY A 434 13.08 5.99 1.07
CA GLY A 434 11.94 5.72 0.19
C GLY A 434 10.58 6.09 0.82
N PHE A 435 10.47 6.07 2.15
CA PHE A 435 9.23 6.47 2.81
C PHE A 435 9.02 7.98 2.69
N MET A 436 10.04 8.77 3.06
CA MET A 436 9.99 10.23 2.97
C MET A 436 9.72 10.72 1.54
N LEU A 437 10.31 10.07 0.52
CA LEU A 437 10.07 10.45 -0.88
C LEU A 437 8.64 10.14 -1.35
N LEU A 438 8.08 8.99 -0.97
CA LEU A 438 6.68 8.64 -1.27
C LEU A 438 5.71 9.61 -0.59
N GLU A 439 5.98 9.96 0.68
CA GLU A 439 5.18 10.93 1.42
C GLU A 439 5.26 12.35 0.81
N ALA A 440 6.45 12.76 0.35
CA ALA A 440 6.64 14.02 -0.37
C ALA A 440 5.88 14.03 -1.70
N TYR A 441 5.85 12.91 -2.43
CA TYR A 441 5.03 12.77 -3.62
C TYR A 441 3.53 12.86 -3.30
N GLY A 442 3.05 12.22 -2.24
CA GLY A 442 1.67 12.34 -1.77
C GLY A 442 1.28 13.78 -1.44
N GLN A 443 2.18 14.54 -0.81
CA GLN A 443 2.00 15.97 -0.54
C GLN A 443 1.99 16.81 -1.84
N ALA A 444 2.87 16.51 -2.79
CA ALA A 444 2.88 17.17 -4.09
C ALA A 444 1.57 16.93 -4.85
N LEU A 445 1.10 15.68 -4.91
CA LEU A 445 -0.18 15.33 -5.52
C LEU A 445 -1.35 16.13 -4.89
N ALA A 446 -1.36 16.24 -3.57
CA ALA A 446 -2.34 17.04 -2.84
C ALA A 446 -2.24 18.53 -3.20
N ALA A 447 -1.03 19.10 -3.29
CA ALA A 447 -0.82 20.51 -3.58
C ALA A 447 -1.31 20.93 -4.99
N PHE A 448 -1.28 20.00 -5.96
CA PHE A 448 -1.79 20.25 -7.32
C PHE A 448 -3.28 19.93 -7.52
N SER A 449 -3.96 19.43 -6.48
CA SER A 449 -5.35 18.98 -6.55
C SER A 449 -6.25 19.83 -5.63
N PRO A 450 -7.50 20.11 -6.03
CA PRO A 450 -8.50 20.63 -5.09
C PRO A 450 -8.60 19.72 -3.87
N GLN A 451 -8.70 20.29 -2.67
CA GLN A 451 -8.87 19.49 -1.45
C GLN A 451 -10.35 19.27 -1.18
N PRO A 452 -10.78 18.05 -0.80
CA PRO A 452 -12.17 17.80 -0.44
C PRO A 452 -12.54 18.61 0.82
N VAL A 453 -13.76 19.15 0.86
CA VAL A 453 -14.26 19.94 2.02
C VAL A 453 -14.28 19.11 3.31
N ARG A 454 -14.52 17.80 3.19
CA ARG A 454 -14.46 16.85 4.30
C ARG A 454 -13.22 15.96 4.17
N THR A 455 -12.45 15.93 5.23
CA THR A 455 -11.22 15.14 5.39
C THR A 455 -11.32 14.26 6.64
N GLY A 456 -10.57 13.14 6.66
CA GLY A 456 -10.48 12.23 7.80
C GLY A 456 -11.48 11.06 7.76
N ALA A 457 -11.10 9.93 8.34
CA ALA A 457 -11.88 8.69 8.38
C ALA A 457 -13.29 8.88 8.97
N THR A 458 -14.28 8.13 8.46
CA THR A 458 -15.64 8.10 9.00
C THR A 458 -16.01 6.73 9.60
N GLY A 459 -17.00 6.69 10.49
CA GLY A 459 -17.61 5.46 10.97
C GLY A 459 -18.93 5.21 10.26
N LEU A 460 -19.13 4.01 9.70
CA LEU A 460 -20.37 3.67 9.01
C LEU A 460 -20.80 2.21 9.22
N TRP A 461 -22.08 1.98 8.97
CA TRP A 461 -22.65 0.66 8.74
C TRP A 461 -23.01 0.49 7.26
N CYS A 462 -22.74 -0.67 6.68
CA CYS A 462 -23.02 -1.02 5.29
C CYS A 462 -23.96 -2.23 5.22
N SER A 463 -25.05 -2.14 4.46
CA SER A 463 -26.05 -3.22 4.39
C SER A 463 -25.61 -4.47 3.61
N TRP A 464 -24.51 -4.41 2.84
CA TRP A 464 -24.21 -5.35 1.76
C TRP A 464 -24.08 -6.81 2.19
N TYR A 465 -23.11 -7.12 3.05
CA TYR A 465 -22.79 -8.49 3.38
C TYR A 465 -23.92 -9.12 4.20
N ALA A 466 -24.62 -8.34 5.03
CA ALA A 466 -25.62 -8.88 5.96
C ALA A 466 -26.94 -9.21 5.26
N HIS A 467 -27.26 -8.44 4.22
CA HIS A 467 -28.60 -8.46 3.65
C HIS A 467 -28.65 -8.63 2.14
N ARG A 468 -27.55 -8.36 1.43
CA ARG A 468 -27.51 -8.33 -0.03
C ARG A 468 -28.68 -7.46 -0.52
N MET A 469 -29.44 -7.93 -1.51
CA MET A 469 -30.60 -7.22 -2.06
C MET A 469 -31.80 -7.23 -1.11
N GLY A 470 -31.82 -8.08 -0.08
CA GLY A 470 -32.98 -8.28 0.81
C GLY A 470 -33.19 -7.18 1.86
N MET A 471 -32.67 -5.98 1.63
CA MET A 471 -32.75 -4.85 2.55
C MET A 471 -34.10 -4.11 2.43
N THR A 472 -34.68 -3.72 3.56
CA THR A 472 -35.96 -2.98 3.67
C THR A 472 -35.79 -1.81 4.65
N GLU A 473 -36.63 -0.79 4.55
CA GLU A 473 -36.56 0.37 5.47
C GLU A 473 -36.70 -0.01 6.96
N GLU A 474 -37.45 -1.06 7.31
CA GLU A 474 -37.59 -1.54 8.69
C GLU A 474 -36.29 -2.14 9.21
N LYS A 475 -35.58 -2.93 8.39
CA LYS A 475 -34.28 -3.51 8.75
C LYS A 475 -33.23 -2.43 8.95
N VAL A 476 -33.25 -1.38 8.12
CA VAL A 476 -32.38 -0.21 8.28
C VAL A 476 -32.62 0.45 9.64
N LEU A 477 -33.87 0.72 9.99
CA LEU A 477 -34.23 1.37 11.25
C LEU A 477 -33.89 0.49 12.47
N ALA A 478 -34.09 -0.82 12.39
CA ALA A 478 -33.70 -1.75 13.45
C ALA A 478 -32.18 -1.74 13.71
N ASN A 479 -31.37 -1.77 12.65
CA ASN A 479 -29.92 -1.64 12.77
C ASN A 479 -29.49 -0.25 13.28
N ALA A 480 -30.17 0.81 12.80
CA ALA A 480 -29.91 2.17 13.21
C ALA A 480 -30.14 2.39 14.72
N GLU A 481 -31.14 1.72 15.31
CA GLU A 481 -31.36 1.78 16.77
C GLU A 481 -30.17 1.22 17.55
N VAL A 482 -29.65 0.05 17.16
CA VAL A 482 -28.48 -0.57 17.79
C VAL A 482 -27.24 0.30 17.59
N ALA A 483 -27.01 0.78 16.37
CA ALA A 483 -25.90 1.66 16.04
C ALA A 483 -25.96 2.97 16.87
N ALA A 484 -27.12 3.61 16.95
CA ALA A 484 -27.32 4.84 17.72
C ALA A 484 -27.01 4.67 19.21
N ARG A 485 -27.36 3.50 19.77
CA ARG A 485 -27.13 3.18 21.19
C ARG A 485 -25.67 2.84 21.48
N HIS A 486 -25.03 2.04 20.64
CA HIS A 486 -23.75 1.40 20.99
C HIS A 486 -22.52 1.92 20.25
N LEU A 487 -22.69 2.55 19.08
CA LEU A 487 -21.60 2.86 18.15
C LEU A 487 -21.56 4.35 17.77
N ARG A 488 -22.71 5.01 17.64
CA ARG A 488 -22.79 6.45 17.34
C ARG A 488 -22.09 7.34 18.37
N PRO A 489 -22.21 7.10 19.69
CA PRO A 489 -21.45 7.87 20.69
C PRO A 489 -19.93 7.75 20.51
N LEU A 490 -19.47 6.78 19.72
CA LEU A 490 -18.09 6.55 19.35
C LEU A 490 -17.80 6.94 17.89
N GLY A 491 -18.65 7.72 17.21
CA GLY A 491 -18.34 8.25 15.87
C GLY A 491 -18.82 7.39 14.68
N LEU A 492 -19.68 6.39 14.88
CA LEU A 492 -20.44 5.81 13.76
C LEU A 492 -21.60 6.75 13.39
N GLU A 493 -21.52 7.36 12.21
CA GLU A 493 -22.46 8.42 11.83
C GLU A 493 -23.37 8.04 10.64
N ILE A 494 -23.00 7.04 9.85
CA ILE A 494 -23.61 6.78 8.55
C ILE A 494 -24.25 5.40 8.53
N MET A 495 -25.49 5.34 8.06
CA MET A 495 -26.17 4.11 7.65
C MET A 495 -26.18 4.06 6.13
N GLN A 496 -25.29 3.27 5.53
CA GLN A 496 -25.15 3.09 4.09
C GLN A 496 -26.04 1.95 3.59
N LEU A 497 -26.95 2.29 2.68
CA LEU A 497 -27.67 1.30 1.89
C LEU A 497 -26.81 0.92 0.68
N ASP A 498 -26.33 -0.32 0.67
CA ASP A 498 -25.63 -0.89 -0.46
C ASP A 498 -26.61 -1.31 -1.59
N HIS A 499 -26.14 -2.02 -2.60
CA HIS A 499 -26.96 -2.43 -3.75
C HIS A 499 -28.24 -3.18 -3.33
N GLY A 500 -29.39 -2.77 -3.88
CA GLY A 500 -30.72 -3.36 -3.62
C GLY A 500 -31.77 -2.37 -3.11
N TRP A 501 -31.47 -1.07 -3.02
CA TRP A 501 -32.49 -0.06 -2.70
C TRP A 501 -33.27 0.40 -3.94
N GLN A 502 -32.67 0.25 -5.12
CA GLN A 502 -33.18 0.74 -6.39
C GLN A 502 -34.13 -0.24 -7.08
N ARG A 503 -34.96 0.28 -7.99
CA ARG A 503 -36.01 -0.45 -8.70
C ARG A 503 -35.44 -1.65 -9.46
N GLY A 504 -36.03 -2.82 -9.22
CA GLY A 504 -35.72 -4.04 -9.95
C GLY A 504 -34.33 -4.63 -9.68
N ASP A 505 -33.59 -4.12 -8.68
CA ASP A 505 -32.24 -4.59 -8.32
C ASP A 505 -31.24 -4.56 -9.51
N ILE A 506 -31.45 -3.61 -10.42
CA ILE A 506 -30.61 -3.38 -11.61
C ILE A 506 -29.85 -2.06 -11.51
N THR A 507 -28.89 -1.86 -12.40
CA THR A 507 -28.16 -0.60 -12.61
C THR A 507 -28.82 0.23 -13.72
N GLY A 508 -28.68 1.56 -13.63
CA GLY A 508 -29.21 2.52 -14.61
C GLY A 508 -30.46 3.29 -14.14
N ASP A 509 -31.33 2.67 -13.34
CA ASP A 509 -32.57 3.31 -12.86
C ASP A 509 -32.53 3.56 -11.34
N TRP A 510 -32.02 4.73 -10.94
CA TRP A 510 -31.76 5.10 -9.53
C TRP A 510 -33.01 5.61 -8.78
N VAL A 511 -34.08 4.83 -8.80
CA VAL A 511 -35.36 5.12 -8.12
C VAL A 511 -35.62 4.08 -7.05
N PRO A 512 -36.08 4.45 -5.83
CA PRO A 512 -36.36 3.48 -4.77
C PRO A 512 -37.41 2.43 -5.19
N ASN A 513 -37.22 1.18 -4.74
CA ASN A 513 -38.14 0.07 -4.96
C ASN A 513 -39.22 -0.03 -3.87
N GLU A 514 -40.11 -1.01 -4.00
CA GLU A 514 -41.24 -1.27 -3.11
C GLU A 514 -40.86 -1.66 -1.67
N ARG A 515 -39.60 -2.02 -1.41
CA ARG A 515 -39.08 -2.29 -0.05
C ARG A 515 -38.78 -1.01 0.74
N PHE A 516 -38.90 0.15 0.08
CA PHE A 516 -38.81 1.48 0.65
C PHE A 516 -40.08 2.29 0.33
N PRO A 517 -41.27 1.83 0.78
CA PRO A 517 -42.57 2.39 0.38
C PRO A 517 -42.74 3.87 0.74
N HIS A 518 -42.04 4.38 1.76
CA HIS A 518 -42.09 5.80 2.14
C HIS A 518 -41.02 6.65 1.43
N GLY A 519 -40.13 6.03 0.67
CA GLY A 519 -39.04 6.67 -0.08
C GLY A 519 -37.84 7.10 0.78
N LEU A 520 -36.71 7.34 0.12
CA LEU A 520 -35.43 7.63 0.79
C LEU A 520 -35.43 8.95 1.56
N ARG A 521 -36.20 9.95 1.12
CA ARG A 521 -36.35 11.22 1.87
C ARG A 521 -36.94 10.99 3.26
N TRP A 522 -37.97 10.16 3.34
CA TRP A 522 -38.56 9.80 4.62
C TRP A 522 -37.54 9.04 5.49
N LEU A 523 -36.84 8.05 4.92
CA LEU A 523 -35.85 7.27 5.64
C LEU A 523 -34.69 8.14 6.18
N ALA A 524 -34.15 9.05 5.36
CA ALA A 524 -33.11 9.99 5.78
C ALA A 524 -33.58 10.87 6.95
N ASN A 525 -34.84 11.32 6.93
CA ASN A 525 -35.44 12.06 8.04
C ASN A 525 -35.57 11.19 9.30
N GLN A 526 -36.01 9.93 9.18
CA GLN A 526 -36.10 9.02 10.32
C GLN A 526 -34.74 8.76 10.96
N LEU A 527 -33.71 8.48 10.16
CA LEU A 527 -32.34 8.28 10.63
C LEU A 527 -31.81 9.50 11.38
N ARG A 528 -32.03 10.70 10.82
CA ARG A 528 -31.58 11.95 11.42
C ARG A 528 -32.31 12.25 12.73
N GLU A 529 -33.64 12.23 12.71
CA GLU A 529 -34.47 12.72 13.81
C GLU A 529 -34.54 11.74 14.98
N ARG A 530 -34.60 10.43 14.71
CA ARG A 530 -34.71 9.41 15.77
C ARG A 530 -33.36 8.92 16.29
N HIS A 531 -32.37 8.86 15.41
CA HIS A 531 -31.11 8.17 15.70
C HIS A 531 -29.89 9.09 15.61
N GLY A 532 -30.04 10.31 15.07
CA GLY A 532 -28.92 11.23 14.84
C GLY A 532 -27.90 10.69 13.84
N LEU A 533 -28.33 9.80 12.93
CA LEU A 533 -27.52 9.14 11.90
C LEU A 533 -27.84 9.74 10.52
N LYS A 534 -26.90 9.58 9.58
CA LYS A 534 -26.99 10.10 8.21
C LYS A 534 -27.21 8.96 7.23
N LEU A 535 -27.95 9.23 6.15
CA LEU A 535 -28.12 8.28 5.05
C LEU A 535 -26.88 8.31 4.13
N GLY A 536 -26.36 7.13 3.81
CA GLY A 536 -25.41 6.90 2.72
C GLY A 536 -25.98 5.93 1.69
N LEU A 537 -25.52 6.01 0.44
CA LEU A 537 -26.01 5.18 -0.67
C LEU A 537 -24.85 4.60 -1.48
N TRP A 538 -24.96 3.32 -1.85
CA TRP A 538 -24.23 2.74 -2.97
C TRP A 538 -24.93 3.10 -4.29
N ILE A 539 -24.15 3.38 -5.32
CA ILE A 539 -24.63 3.68 -6.66
C ILE A 539 -23.55 3.38 -7.70
N ALA A 540 -23.95 2.87 -8.87
CA ALA A 540 -23.08 2.58 -10.01
C ALA A 540 -23.41 3.49 -11.20
N PRO A 541 -23.06 4.78 -11.15
CA PRO A 541 -23.73 5.83 -11.91
C PRO A 541 -23.53 5.77 -13.43
N VAL A 542 -22.56 4.98 -13.90
CA VAL A 542 -22.30 4.80 -15.33
C VAL A 542 -22.71 3.41 -15.82
N ASP A 543 -23.01 2.46 -14.94
CA ASP A 543 -23.42 1.11 -15.37
C ASP A 543 -24.92 1.10 -15.63
N VAL A 544 -25.32 0.57 -16.78
CA VAL A 544 -26.70 0.60 -17.27
C VAL A 544 -27.09 -0.77 -17.79
N ALA A 545 -28.05 -1.41 -17.13
CA ALA A 545 -28.62 -2.66 -17.59
C ALA A 545 -29.49 -2.47 -18.85
N GLU A 546 -29.50 -3.45 -19.76
CA GLU A 546 -30.32 -3.42 -20.98
C GLU A 546 -31.84 -3.32 -20.72
N THR A 547 -32.27 -3.71 -19.51
CA THR A 547 -33.67 -3.62 -19.05
C THR A 547 -34.06 -2.26 -18.47
N SER A 548 -33.09 -1.38 -18.23
CA SER A 548 -33.32 -0.04 -17.65
C SER A 548 -34.10 0.88 -18.59
N ALA A 549 -34.65 1.97 -18.04
CA ALA A 549 -35.25 3.03 -18.83
C ALA A 549 -34.17 3.81 -19.61
N VAL A 550 -33.02 4.08 -18.99
CA VAL A 550 -31.90 4.79 -19.63
C VAL A 550 -31.46 4.08 -20.91
N PHE A 551 -31.26 2.76 -20.88
CA PHE A 551 -30.87 2.01 -22.08
C PHE A 551 -31.91 2.12 -23.21
N ARG A 552 -33.20 1.95 -22.87
CA ARG A 552 -34.28 1.91 -23.86
C ARG A 552 -34.60 3.27 -24.47
N GLN A 553 -34.44 4.34 -23.69
CA GLN A 553 -34.84 5.70 -24.07
C GLN A 553 -33.67 6.51 -24.62
N HIS A 554 -32.44 6.24 -24.16
CA HIS A 554 -31.26 7.02 -24.48
C HIS A 554 -30.04 6.15 -24.88
N PRO A 555 -30.16 5.28 -25.90
CA PRO A 555 -29.03 4.49 -26.37
C PRO A 555 -27.88 5.36 -26.89
N GLU A 556 -28.14 6.60 -27.32
CA GLU A 556 -27.14 7.57 -27.77
C GLU A 556 -26.23 8.10 -26.64
N TRP A 557 -26.60 7.88 -25.38
CA TRP A 557 -25.77 8.24 -24.21
C TRP A 557 -24.71 7.19 -23.88
N LEU A 558 -24.72 6.03 -24.53
CA LEU A 558 -23.88 4.90 -24.16
C LEU A 558 -22.57 4.89 -24.97
N LEU A 559 -21.51 4.41 -24.33
CA LEU A 559 -20.24 4.14 -24.99
C LEU A 559 -20.40 3.09 -26.09
N ARG A 560 -19.73 3.32 -27.21
CA ARG A 560 -19.99 2.60 -28.47
C ARG A 560 -18.87 1.64 -28.86
N ASP A 561 -19.18 0.73 -29.78
CA ASP A 561 -18.21 -0.06 -30.54
C ASP A 561 -17.67 0.74 -31.75
N GLU A 562 -16.94 0.07 -32.64
CA GLU A 562 -16.36 0.70 -33.83
C GLU A 562 -17.43 0.98 -34.90
N GLU A 563 -18.54 0.26 -34.87
CA GLU A 563 -19.72 0.42 -35.72
C GLU A 563 -20.67 1.53 -35.23
N GLY A 564 -20.37 2.15 -34.08
CA GLY A 564 -21.15 3.25 -33.50
C GLY A 564 -22.39 2.79 -32.73
N LYS A 565 -22.52 1.50 -32.39
CA LYS A 565 -23.60 0.96 -31.57
C LYS A 565 -23.19 0.86 -30.11
N PRO A 566 -24.13 0.94 -29.14
CA PRO A 566 -23.81 0.69 -27.73
C PRO A 566 -23.11 -0.66 -27.57
N ARG A 567 -21.96 -0.65 -26.88
CA ARG A 567 -21.15 -1.85 -26.68
C ARG A 567 -21.41 -2.46 -25.32
N VAL A 568 -21.68 -3.78 -25.31
CA VAL A 568 -21.77 -4.55 -24.07
C VAL A 568 -20.41 -4.51 -23.37
N ASN A 569 -20.41 -4.07 -22.11
CA ASN A 569 -19.22 -4.10 -21.25
C ASN A 569 -19.09 -5.46 -20.56
N TRP A 570 -20.19 -5.96 -20.00
CA TRP A 570 -20.23 -7.21 -19.24
C TRP A 570 -21.69 -7.65 -19.03
N ARG A 571 -21.88 -8.75 -18.29
CA ARG A 571 -23.20 -9.30 -17.96
C ARG A 571 -23.42 -9.28 -16.44
N TRP A 572 -24.49 -8.63 -16.00
CA TRP A 572 -24.83 -8.44 -14.58
C TRP A 572 -24.82 -9.77 -13.80
N TYR A 573 -24.24 -9.77 -12.60
CA TYR A 573 -24.08 -10.99 -11.79
C TYR A 573 -25.38 -11.51 -11.17
N TRP A 574 -26.32 -10.61 -10.87
CA TRP A 574 -27.55 -10.95 -10.17
C TRP A 574 -28.70 -11.15 -11.17
N LYS A 575 -29.68 -11.99 -10.82
CA LYS A 575 -30.88 -12.14 -11.66
C LYS A 575 -31.56 -10.77 -11.86
N PRO A 576 -31.99 -10.42 -13.09
CA PRO A 576 -32.16 -11.31 -14.26
C PRO A 576 -30.92 -11.48 -15.15
N ASN A 577 -29.74 -11.03 -14.72
CA ASN A 577 -28.47 -11.13 -15.44
C ASN A 577 -28.45 -10.45 -16.82
N PRO A 578 -28.95 -9.20 -16.95
CA PRO A 578 -28.95 -8.48 -18.21
C PRO A 578 -27.52 -8.16 -18.68
N ASN A 579 -27.37 -7.87 -19.97
CA ASN A 579 -26.17 -7.18 -20.46
C ASN A 579 -26.11 -5.77 -19.85
N CYS A 580 -24.91 -5.35 -19.48
CA CYS A 580 -24.63 -4.01 -18.97
C CYS A 580 -23.78 -3.21 -19.95
N TYR A 581 -24.12 -1.93 -20.06
CA TYR A 581 -23.53 -0.92 -20.91
C TYR A 581 -23.02 0.23 -20.04
N VAL A 582 -22.23 1.12 -20.63
CA VAL A 582 -21.59 2.22 -19.90
C VAL A 582 -22.06 3.57 -20.42
N VAL A 583 -22.51 4.45 -19.54
CA VAL A 583 -22.85 5.84 -19.85
C VAL A 583 -21.59 6.61 -20.25
N ASP A 584 -21.67 7.29 -21.37
CA ASP A 584 -20.64 8.20 -21.85
C ASP A 584 -20.84 9.61 -21.31
N ALA A 585 -20.14 9.94 -20.24
CA ALA A 585 -20.18 11.27 -19.64
C ALA A 585 -19.57 12.38 -20.52
N THR A 586 -19.06 12.06 -21.72
CA THR A 586 -18.67 13.08 -22.71
C THR A 586 -19.86 13.57 -23.54
N HIS A 587 -20.97 12.82 -23.58
CA HIS A 587 -22.23 13.29 -24.14
C HIS A 587 -22.89 14.29 -23.16
N PRO A 588 -23.19 15.55 -23.57
CA PRO A 588 -23.66 16.59 -22.65
C PRO A 588 -24.92 16.23 -21.86
N ALA A 589 -25.90 15.58 -22.50
CA ALA A 589 -27.12 15.15 -21.83
C ALA A 589 -26.88 13.99 -20.84
N ALA A 590 -25.92 13.11 -21.12
CA ALA A 590 -25.57 12.00 -20.26
C ALA A 590 -24.79 12.49 -19.01
N TYR A 591 -23.86 13.43 -19.21
CA TYR A 591 -23.22 14.17 -18.12
C TYR A 591 -24.26 14.80 -17.21
N ARG A 592 -25.23 15.51 -17.80
CA ARG A 592 -26.30 16.17 -17.05
C ARG A 592 -27.18 15.18 -16.30
N HIS A 593 -27.48 14.03 -16.88
CA HIS A 593 -28.24 12.97 -16.23
C HIS A 593 -27.55 12.45 -14.96
N ILE A 594 -26.23 12.23 -15.00
CA ILE A 594 -25.45 11.86 -13.82
C ILE A 594 -25.53 12.97 -12.76
N VAL A 595 -25.30 14.23 -13.15
CA VAL A 595 -25.40 15.39 -12.25
C VAL A 595 -26.77 15.47 -11.58
N ASP A 596 -27.86 15.35 -12.35
CA ASP A 596 -29.23 15.45 -11.84
C ASP A 596 -29.59 14.28 -10.91
N THR A 597 -29.08 13.09 -11.21
CA THR A 597 -29.25 11.91 -10.35
C THR A 597 -28.66 12.17 -8.97
N PHE A 598 -27.39 12.58 -8.88
CA PHE A 598 -26.77 12.85 -7.58
C PHE A 598 -27.37 14.06 -6.86
N ARG A 599 -27.79 15.10 -7.61
CA ARG A 599 -28.49 16.24 -7.00
C ARG A 599 -29.78 15.79 -6.34
N GLN A 600 -30.57 14.96 -7.03
CA GLN A 600 -31.80 14.41 -6.49
C GLN A 600 -31.57 13.53 -5.26
N LEU A 601 -30.56 12.65 -5.28
CA LEU A 601 -30.23 11.80 -4.13
C LEU A 601 -29.77 12.63 -2.92
N THR A 602 -28.99 13.68 -3.16
CA THR A 602 -28.57 14.63 -2.14
C THR A 602 -29.76 15.41 -1.59
N ASP A 603 -30.68 15.86 -2.46
CA ASP A 603 -31.92 16.51 -2.07
C ASP A 603 -32.80 15.61 -1.20
N TRP A 604 -32.80 14.29 -1.46
CA TRP A 604 -33.46 13.28 -0.60
C TRP A 604 -32.73 13.05 0.73
N GLY A 605 -31.57 13.65 0.96
CA GLY A 605 -30.87 13.64 2.25
C GLY A 605 -29.71 12.64 2.33
N ALA A 606 -29.29 12.03 1.22
CA ALA A 606 -28.04 11.27 1.19
C ALA A 606 -26.83 12.21 1.32
N THR A 607 -25.86 11.84 2.15
CA THR A 607 -24.66 12.68 2.39
C THR A 607 -23.35 11.93 2.17
N TYR A 608 -23.45 10.64 1.88
CA TYR A 608 -22.32 9.75 1.62
C TYR A 608 -22.68 8.87 0.43
N PHE A 609 -21.75 8.72 -0.51
CA PHE A 609 -21.91 7.92 -1.71
C PHE A 609 -20.75 6.93 -1.87
N LYS A 610 -21.06 5.64 -1.91
CA LYS A 610 -20.15 4.59 -2.37
C LYS A 610 -20.38 4.39 -3.86
N ILE A 611 -19.40 4.80 -4.67
CA ILE A 611 -19.49 4.82 -6.13
C ILE A 611 -18.80 3.60 -6.71
N ASP A 612 -19.60 2.70 -7.27
CA ASP A 612 -19.13 1.42 -7.79
C ASP A 612 -19.18 1.37 -9.32
N PHE A 613 -18.47 0.43 -9.92
CA PHE A 613 -18.37 0.17 -11.37
C PHE A 613 -18.01 1.37 -12.26
N ILE A 614 -17.67 2.54 -11.69
CA ILE A 614 -17.38 3.75 -12.47
C ILE A 614 -16.13 3.59 -13.34
N ALA A 615 -15.17 2.77 -12.89
CA ALA A 615 -13.96 2.45 -13.63
C ALA A 615 -14.23 1.86 -15.03
N ALA A 616 -15.43 1.30 -15.28
CA ALA A 616 -15.85 0.84 -16.60
C ALA A 616 -15.83 1.96 -17.66
N ALA A 617 -16.11 3.21 -17.28
CA ALA A 617 -15.96 4.37 -18.17
C ALA A 617 -14.51 4.59 -18.64
N GLY A 618 -13.55 4.00 -17.92
CA GLY A 618 -12.12 3.96 -18.25
C GLY A 618 -11.74 2.97 -19.35
N GLY A 619 -12.67 2.15 -19.85
CA GLY A 619 -12.38 1.11 -20.84
C GLY A 619 -11.90 1.64 -22.18
N GLU A 620 -10.63 1.36 -22.53
CA GLU A 620 -10.03 1.84 -23.78
C GLU A 620 -10.57 1.19 -25.06
N HIS A 621 -11.41 0.15 -24.92
CA HIS A 621 -12.03 -0.57 -26.02
C HIS A 621 -13.34 0.09 -26.51
N PHE A 622 -13.84 1.12 -25.82
CA PHE A 622 -15.03 1.87 -26.20
C PHE A 622 -14.76 2.97 -27.24
N ARG A 623 -15.81 3.60 -27.74
CA ARG A 623 -15.76 4.85 -28.51
C ARG A 623 -16.69 5.88 -27.87
N GLN A 624 -16.11 7.01 -27.50
CA GLN A 624 -16.81 8.12 -26.86
C GLN A 624 -17.53 9.04 -27.88
N TYR A 625 -18.35 9.95 -27.37
CA TYR A 625 -19.10 10.95 -28.10
C TYR A 625 -18.21 12.13 -28.48
N ASP A 626 -17.46 12.67 -27.51
CA ASP A 626 -16.58 13.82 -27.74
C ASP A 626 -15.17 13.37 -28.17
N PRO A 627 -14.77 13.57 -29.44
CA PRO A 627 -13.44 13.21 -29.92
C PRO A 627 -12.33 14.07 -29.30
N LYS A 628 -12.65 15.18 -28.62
CA LYS A 628 -11.67 16.03 -27.92
C LYS A 628 -11.26 15.49 -26.55
N THR A 629 -11.81 14.36 -26.14
CA THR A 629 -11.44 13.69 -24.89
C THR A 629 -10.55 12.49 -25.17
N THR A 630 -9.62 12.19 -24.26
CA THR A 630 -8.84 10.96 -24.33
C THR A 630 -9.72 9.77 -24.01
N ARG A 631 -9.76 8.79 -24.93
CA ARG A 631 -10.56 7.58 -24.77
C ARG A 631 -10.19 6.85 -23.47
N GLY A 632 -11.22 6.37 -22.76
CA GLY A 632 -11.08 5.74 -21.45
C GLY A 632 -10.77 6.76 -20.35
N TRP A 633 -9.57 7.34 -20.36
CA TRP A 633 -9.07 8.13 -19.23
C TRP A 633 -9.89 9.41 -18.96
N SER A 634 -10.06 10.28 -19.96
CA SER A 634 -10.82 11.53 -19.79
C SER A 634 -12.33 11.26 -19.71
N VAL A 635 -12.82 10.14 -20.26
CA VAL A 635 -14.22 9.71 -20.12
C VAL A 635 -14.53 9.38 -18.66
N LEU A 636 -13.68 8.57 -18.01
CA LEU A 636 -13.77 8.28 -16.57
C LEU A 636 -13.71 9.57 -15.74
N ARG A 637 -12.77 10.46 -16.04
CA ARG A 637 -12.66 11.76 -15.37
C ARG A 637 -13.96 12.56 -15.46
N ARG A 638 -14.56 12.65 -16.64
CA ARG A 638 -15.82 13.38 -16.87
C ARG A 638 -16.97 12.77 -16.07
N ALA A 639 -17.05 11.45 -15.98
CA ALA A 639 -18.03 10.78 -15.13
C ALA A 639 -17.84 11.13 -13.65
N MET A 640 -16.59 11.09 -13.16
CA MET A 640 -16.27 11.47 -11.78
C MET A 640 -16.59 12.94 -11.48
N GLN A 641 -16.35 13.85 -12.44
CA GLN A 641 -16.73 15.27 -12.32
C GLN A 641 -18.25 15.44 -12.23
N ALA A 642 -19.03 14.74 -13.06
CA ALA A 642 -20.49 14.79 -13.01
C ALA A 642 -21.04 14.32 -11.64
N VAL A 643 -20.45 13.26 -11.09
CA VAL A 643 -20.77 12.74 -9.75
C VAL A 643 -20.50 13.81 -8.69
N ARG A 644 -19.31 14.43 -8.70
CA ARG A 644 -18.95 15.50 -7.74
C ARG A 644 -19.86 16.73 -7.87
N GLU A 645 -20.12 17.21 -9.08
CA GLU A 645 -21.00 18.36 -9.32
C GLU A 645 -22.42 18.10 -8.81
N GLY A 646 -22.98 16.93 -9.09
CA GLY A 646 -24.33 16.57 -8.66
C GLY A 646 -24.44 16.36 -7.15
N ALA A 647 -23.46 15.68 -6.54
CA ALA A 647 -23.47 15.39 -5.10
C ALA A 647 -23.18 16.63 -4.24
N GLY A 648 -22.50 17.63 -4.82
CA GLY A 648 -22.09 18.85 -4.15
C GLY A 648 -20.85 18.68 -3.26
N ASP A 649 -20.29 19.82 -2.83
CA ASP A 649 -18.99 19.85 -2.15
C ASP A 649 -19.03 19.22 -0.74
N SER A 650 -20.20 19.22 -0.09
CA SER A 650 -20.36 18.68 1.27
C SER A 650 -20.55 17.16 1.33
N ALA A 651 -20.85 16.51 0.20
CA ALA A 651 -21.06 15.07 0.16
C ALA A 651 -19.73 14.32 0.25
N TRP A 652 -19.73 13.21 0.99
CA TRP A 652 -18.61 12.28 0.99
C TRP A 652 -18.72 11.34 -0.20
N ILE A 653 -17.71 11.31 -1.07
CA ILE A 653 -17.66 10.44 -2.25
C ILE A 653 -16.51 9.46 -2.07
N ARG A 654 -16.88 8.19 -1.93
CA ARG A 654 -15.98 7.03 -1.88
C ARG A 654 -16.01 6.33 -3.23
N TYR A 655 -14.90 6.32 -3.97
CA TYR A 655 -14.81 5.57 -5.23
C TYR A 655 -14.25 4.16 -5.04
N CYS A 656 -14.83 3.20 -5.75
CA CYS A 656 -14.34 1.82 -5.83
C CYS A 656 -13.40 1.70 -7.04
N GLN A 657 -12.18 1.21 -6.81
CA GLN A 657 -11.22 0.78 -7.85
C GLN A 657 -10.92 1.85 -8.93
N THR A 658 -10.74 3.10 -8.51
CA THR A 658 -10.37 4.22 -9.41
C THR A 658 -8.88 4.54 -9.37
N PRO A 659 -8.31 5.16 -10.43
CA PRO A 659 -6.89 5.45 -10.46
C PRO A 659 -6.45 6.49 -9.42
N PRO A 660 -5.38 6.26 -8.64
CA PRO A 660 -5.06 7.12 -7.49
C PRO A 660 -4.84 8.59 -7.84
N VAL A 661 -4.08 8.87 -8.90
CA VAL A 661 -3.79 10.25 -9.33
C VAL A 661 -5.07 10.92 -9.87
N LEU A 662 -5.97 10.17 -10.49
CA LEU A 662 -7.21 10.70 -11.05
C LEU A 662 -8.24 11.03 -9.94
N SER A 663 -8.23 10.26 -8.85
CA SER A 663 -9.12 10.44 -7.70
C SER A 663 -8.79 11.68 -6.87
N ALA A 664 -7.56 12.18 -6.93
CA ALA A 664 -7.17 13.40 -6.24
C ALA A 664 -8.03 14.60 -6.68
N GLY A 665 -8.69 15.23 -5.72
CA GLY A 665 -9.61 16.35 -5.91
C GLY A 665 -11.00 16.04 -6.43
N LEU A 666 -11.31 14.78 -6.74
CA LEU A 666 -12.68 14.33 -7.05
C LEU A 666 -13.25 13.42 -5.96
N ALA A 667 -12.39 12.69 -5.25
CA ALA A 667 -12.73 11.78 -4.17
C ALA A 667 -12.58 12.43 -2.79
N ASN A 668 -13.44 12.05 -1.82
CA ASN A 668 -13.09 12.14 -0.40
C ASN A 668 -12.28 10.91 0.00
N SER A 669 -12.65 9.75 -0.53
CA SER A 669 -11.93 8.52 -0.30
C SER A 669 -11.98 7.54 -1.47
N ALA A 670 -11.05 6.58 -1.51
CA ALA A 670 -11.08 5.49 -2.47
C ALA A 670 -10.48 4.20 -1.91
N TYR A 671 -11.02 3.06 -2.32
CA TYR A 671 -10.35 1.75 -2.13
C TYR A 671 -9.94 1.17 -3.47
N GLY A 672 -8.74 0.57 -3.51
CA GLY A 672 -8.20 -0.08 -4.70
C GLY A 672 -8.22 -1.61 -4.64
N GLY A 673 -8.38 -2.20 -3.45
CA GLY A 673 -8.30 -3.65 -3.23
C GLY A 673 -9.55 -4.43 -3.63
N ASP A 674 -9.50 -5.74 -3.42
CA ASP A 674 -10.64 -6.64 -3.65
C ASP A 674 -11.71 -6.50 -2.57
N ASP A 675 -12.95 -6.82 -2.94
CA ASP A 675 -14.03 -6.97 -2.00
C ASP A 675 -13.67 -8.02 -0.95
N THR A 676 -13.82 -7.65 0.32
CA THR A 676 -13.50 -8.46 1.52
C THR A 676 -14.39 -9.68 1.69
N LEU A 677 -15.40 -9.81 0.81
CA LEU A 677 -16.44 -10.85 0.75
C LEU A 677 -17.22 -10.99 2.06
N ASP A 678 -18.13 -11.97 2.13
CA ASP A 678 -18.76 -12.38 3.39
C ASP A 678 -17.69 -12.95 4.33
N ALA A 679 -16.93 -12.03 4.92
CA ALA A 679 -16.01 -12.21 6.00
C ALA A 679 -16.59 -13.15 7.07
N GLY A 680 -16.08 -14.38 7.12
CA GLY A 680 -16.63 -15.47 7.96
C GLY A 680 -17.04 -16.71 7.18
N ILE A 681 -17.08 -16.69 5.84
CA ILE A 681 -17.04 -17.93 5.06
C ILE A 681 -15.61 -18.51 5.15
N PRO A 682 -15.41 -19.74 5.68
CA PRO A 682 -14.08 -20.32 5.80
C PRO A 682 -13.31 -20.31 4.47
N GLY A 683 -12.02 -19.99 4.55
CA GLY A 683 -11.08 -20.14 3.42
C GLY A 683 -10.76 -18.90 2.60
N ARG A 684 -11.23 -17.69 2.96
CA ARG A 684 -10.99 -16.44 2.21
C ARG A 684 -10.01 -15.43 2.83
N PHE A 685 -9.08 -15.90 3.66
CA PHE A 685 -8.06 -15.03 4.27
C PHE A 685 -7.06 -14.44 3.25
N ASP A 686 -6.98 -15.03 2.05
CA ASP A 686 -6.26 -14.50 0.87
C ASP A 686 -6.69 -13.07 0.52
N VAL A 687 -7.98 -12.76 0.67
CA VAL A 687 -8.51 -11.42 0.37
C VAL A 687 -8.04 -10.38 1.40
N LEU A 688 -7.95 -10.76 2.68
CA LEU A 688 -7.39 -9.90 3.72
C LEU A 688 -5.90 -9.65 3.50
N ARG A 689 -5.18 -10.69 3.05
CA ARG A 689 -3.77 -10.60 2.67
C ARG A 689 -3.58 -9.61 1.52
N ASP A 690 -4.41 -9.67 0.47
CA ASP A 690 -4.31 -8.75 -0.66
C ASP A 690 -4.67 -7.29 -0.27
N ASN A 691 -5.73 -7.12 0.52
CA ASN A 691 -6.11 -5.81 1.03
C ASN A 691 -5.02 -5.21 1.95
N ALA A 692 -4.37 -6.02 2.79
CA ALA A 692 -3.25 -5.57 3.61
C ALA A 692 -2.08 -5.06 2.75
N LEU A 693 -1.75 -5.77 1.65
CA LEU A 693 -0.75 -5.31 0.68
C LEU A 693 -1.17 -3.99 0.04
N ALA A 694 -2.40 -3.87 -0.45
CA ALA A 694 -2.88 -2.64 -1.07
C ALA A 694 -2.85 -1.45 -0.10
N LEU A 695 -3.28 -1.66 1.16
CA LEU A 695 -3.24 -0.66 2.23
C LEU A 695 -1.82 -0.21 2.52
N ALA A 696 -0.89 -1.15 2.72
CA ALA A 696 0.51 -0.86 2.98
C ALA A 696 1.20 -0.16 1.79
N ALA A 697 1.03 -0.65 0.57
CA ALA A 697 1.66 -0.11 -0.63
C ALA A 697 1.29 1.35 -0.92
N GLY A 698 0.17 1.82 -0.37
CA GLY A 698 -0.32 3.15 -0.64
C GLY A 698 -0.61 3.99 0.59
N TYR A 699 0.05 3.69 1.71
CA TYR A 699 0.01 4.49 2.94
C TYR A 699 0.30 5.99 2.70
N TRP A 700 1.13 6.29 1.68
CA TRP A 700 1.54 7.64 1.30
C TRP A 700 0.43 8.51 0.70
N LEU A 701 -0.74 7.96 0.37
CA LEU A 701 -1.91 8.74 -0.07
C LEU A 701 -2.73 9.26 1.12
N ASN A 702 -2.74 8.51 2.21
CA ASN A 702 -3.75 8.65 3.24
C ASN A 702 -3.62 9.98 4.00
N ASP A 703 -4.76 10.66 4.17
CA ASP A 703 -4.89 12.02 4.71
C ASP A 703 -3.93 13.06 4.09
N ARG A 704 -3.51 12.83 2.84
CA ARG A 704 -2.75 13.79 2.03
C ARG A 704 -3.56 14.27 0.84
N ALA A 705 -3.79 13.40 -0.14
CA ALA A 705 -4.55 13.77 -1.35
C ALA A 705 -6.05 13.48 -1.20
N TYR A 706 -6.38 12.36 -0.56
CA TYR A 706 -7.72 11.91 -0.17
C TYR A 706 -7.57 10.75 0.82
N HIS A 707 -8.66 10.33 1.43
CA HIS A 707 -8.65 9.29 2.44
C HIS A 707 -8.63 7.87 1.83
N ARG A 708 -7.94 6.93 2.47
CA ARG A 708 -7.84 5.56 1.99
C ARG A 708 -8.88 4.66 2.62
N GLU A 709 -9.37 3.70 1.85
CA GLU A 709 -10.41 2.79 2.32
C GLU A 709 -10.04 1.33 2.04
N VAL A 710 -10.69 0.45 2.79
CA VAL A 710 -10.79 -0.98 2.51
C VAL A 710 -12.26 -1.34 2.30
N CYS A 711 -12.56 -2.45 1.62
CA CYS A 711 -13.95 -2.92 1.49
C CYS A 711 -14.58 -3.17 2.89
N ASP A 712 -15.90 -3.08 2.96
CA ASP A 712 -16.66 -3.12 4.21
C ASP A 712 -16.37 -4.43 4.99
N MET A 713 -16.18 -4.37 6.31
CA MET A 713 -15.79 -5.53 7.11
C MET A 713 -16.96 -6.04 7.95
N SER A 714 -16.85 -7.24 8.51
CA SER A 714 -17.87 -7.81 9.40
C SER A 714 -17.24 -8.51 10.61
N VAL A 715 -17.94 -8.47 11.74
CA VAL A 715 -17.56 -9.16 12.99
C VAL A 715 -18.36 -10.43 13.25
N ARG A 716 -19.13 -10.90 12.26
CA ARG A 716 -20.02 -12.06 12.31
C ARG A 716 -19.48 -13.27 13.06
N MET A 717 -20.42 -14.06 13.57
CA MET A 717 -20.13 -15.24 14.38
C MET A 717 -19.46 -16.38 13.62
N GLN A 718 -19.54 -16.41 12.29
CA GLN A 718 -18.86 -17.41 11.45
C GLN A 718 -17.34 -17.18 11.36
N GLY A 719 -16.87 -15.94 11.53
CA GLY A 719 -15.44 -15.63 11.56
C GLY A 719 -14.81 -15.90 12.93
N GLY A 720 -13.62 -16.49 12.95
CA GLY A 720 -12.85 -16.68 14.19
C GLY A 720 -12.53 -15.34 14.88
N VAL A 721 -12.26 -15.36 16.18
CA VAL A 721 -11.92 -14.12 16.93
C VAL A 721 -10.64 -13.47 16.38
N GLU A 722 -9.61 -14.25 16.08
CA GLU A 722 -8.35 -13.74 15.52
C GLU A 722 -8.54 -13.10 14.13
N GLU A 723 -9.39 -13.69 13.28
CA GLU A 723 -9.72 -13.11 11.99
C GLU A 723 -10.40 -11.75 12.14
N VAL A 724 -11.34 -11.63 13.08
CA VAL A 724 -12.01 -10.35 13.36
C VAL A 724 -11.05 -9.32 13.96
N ARG A 725 -10.11 -9.75 14.81
CA ARG A 725 -9.03 -8.88 15.32
C ARG A 725 -8.15 -8.35 14.19
N VAL A 726 -7.79 -9.21 13.23
CA VAL A 726 -7.04 -8.78 12.02
C VAL A 726 -7.85 -7.75 11.23
N ARG A 727 -9.14 -7.97 10.99
CA ARG A 727 -10.01 -7.02 10.26
C ARG A 727 -10.06 -5.66 10.95
N GLY A 728 -10.29 -5.64 12.26
CA GLY A 728 -10.29 -4.41 13.07
C GLY A 728 -8.94 -3.70 13.05
N ALA A 729 -7.85 -4.44 13.25
CA ALA A 729 -6.49 -3.90 13.21
C ALA A 729 -6.12 -3.33 11.82
N LEU A 730 -6.50 -3.99 10.72
CA LEU A 730 -6.26 -3.48 9.38
C LEU A 730 -6.96 -2.13 9.16
N MET A 731 -8.25 -2.03 9.50
CA MET A 731 -9.02 -0.79 9.32
C MET A 731 -8.47 0.35 10.18
N VAL A 732 -8.24 0.11 11.48
CA VAL A 732 -7.81 1.14 12.42
C VAL A 732 -6.36 1.56 12.13
N LEU A 733 -5.43 0.61 12.02
CA LEU A 733 -4.02 0.98 11.87
C LEU A 733 -3.76 1.63 10.50
N ALA A 734 -4.43 1.20 9.44
CA ALA A 734 -4.32 1.87 8.13
C ALA A 734 -4.97 3.25 8.09
N ASN A 735 -5.67 3.68 9.15
CA ASN A 735 -6.51 4.88 9.18
C ASN A 735 -7.51 4.85 8.03
N CYS A 736 -8.32 3.79 7.91
CA CYS A 736 -9.45 3.74 6.98
C CYS A 736 -10.73 4.24 7.67
N SER A 737 -11.80 4.48 6.89
CA SER A 737 -13.13 4.52 7.48
C SER A 737 -13.45 3.17 8.10
N ILE A 738 -14.07 3.20 9.28
CA ILE A 738 -14.46 2.01 10.02
C ILE A 738 -15.86 1.62 9.55
N SER A 739 -15.94 0.64 8.65
CA SER A 739 -17.18 0.18 8.04
C SER A 739 -17.54 -1.24 8.46
N TRP A 740 -18.72 -1.40 9.05
CA TRP A 740 -19.24 -2.69 9.49
C TRP A 740 -20.48 -3.14 8.70
N SER A 741 -20.50 -4.40 8.28
CA SER A 741 -21.55 -4.98 7.44
C SER A 741 -22.17 -6.23 8.07
N ASP A 742 -22.67 -6.04 9.28
CA ASP A 742 -23.31 -7.05 10.12
C ASP A 742 -24.79 -6.73 10.31
N GLU A 743 -25.61 -7.75 10.59
CA GLU A 743 -26.94 -7.54 11.15
C GLU A 743 -26.79 -7.31 12.65
N LEU A 744 -26.75 -6.04 13.06
CA LEU A 744 -26.36 -5.60 14.40
C LEU A 744 -27.31 -6.12 15.47
N CYS A 745 -28.59 -6.34 15.15
CA CYS A 745 -29.57 -6.81 16.13
C CYS A 745 -29.32 -8.25 16.63
N TYR A 746 -28.50 -9.03 15.90
CA TYR A 746 -28.17 -10.41 16.27
C TYR A 746 -26.73 -10.59 16.77
N LEU A 747 -25.93 -9.51 16.83
CA LEU A 747 -24.57 -9.61 17.34
C LEU A 747 -24.57 -9.73 18.87
N PRO A 748 -23.80 -10.66 19.45
CA PRO A 748 -23.65 -10.72 20.89
C PRO A 748 -22.82 -9.51 21.40
N PRO A 749 -22.98 -9.13 22.68
CA PRO A 749 -22.26 -7.99 23.26
C PRO A 749 -20.74 -8.04 23.07
N SER A 750 -20.14 -9.25 23.04
CA SER A 750 -18.70 -9.44 22.82
C SER A 750 -18.25 -9.00 21.41
N ARG A 751 -19.07 -9.17 20.37
CA ARG A 751 -18.76 -8.69 19.02
C ARG A 751 -18.96 -7.18 18.90
N ILE A 752 -20.02 -6.65 19.52
CA ILE A 752 -20.22 -5.19 19.63
C ILE A 752 -19.03 -4.55 20.34
N ARG A 753 -18.48 -5.18 21.40
CA ARG A 753 -17.28 -4.69 22.09
C ARG A 753 -16.07 -4.59 21.16
N LEU A 754 -15.83 -5.57 20.29
CA LEU A 754 -14.74 -5.49 19.30
C LEU A 754 -14.91 -4.29 18.36
N MET A 755 -16.15 -4.01 17.92
CA MET A 755 -16.44 -2.83 17.10
C MET A 755 -16.16 -1.53 17.87
N GLN A 756 -16.56 -1.47 19.14
CA GLN A 756 -16.32 -0.31 20.01
C GLN A 756 -14.82 -0.06 20.26
N GLN A 757 -13.99 -1.10 20.30
CA GLN A 757 -12.54 -0.99 20.42
C GLN A 757 -11.85 -0.46 19.15
N CYS A 758 -12.57 -0.41 18.02
CA CYS A 758 -12.09 0.15 16.75
C CYS A 758 -12.61 1.58 16.48
N LEU A 759 -13.43 2.13 17.38
CA LEU A 759 -14.08 3.44 17.20
C LEU A 759 -13.59 4.43 18.28
N PRO A 760 -13.56 5.75 18.06
CA PRO A 760 -13.87 6.42 16.82
C PRO A 760 -12.84 6.18 15.73
N PRO A 761 -13.22 6.41 14.47
CA PRO A 761 -12.26 6.49 13.37
C PRO A 761 -11.29 7.67 13.58
N GLY A 762 -10.15 7.61 12.90
CA GLY A 762 -9.23 8.74 12.75
C GLY A 762 -7.95 8.60 13.56
N ASN A 763 -6.82 8.44 12.88
CA ASN A 763 -5.52 8.34 13.50
C ASN A 763 -4.43 8.87 12.57
N PRO A 764 -3.23 9.17 13.10
CA PRO A 764 -2.09 9.50 12.25
C PRO A 764 -1.83 8.36 11.24
N PRO A 765 -1.40 8.69 10.01
CA PRO A 765 -1.06 7.69 9.00
C PRO A 765 -0.01 6.71 9.51
N MET A 766 -0.20 5.42 9.24
CA MET A 766 0.80 4.40 9.56
C MET A 766 1.93 4.34 8.53
N ARG A 767 3.11 3.89 8.98
CA ARG A 767 4.22 3.46 8.12
C ARG A 767 4.38 1.94 8.16
N PRO A 768 4.31 1.24 7.02
CA PRO A 768 4.63 -0.18 6.96
C PRO A 768 6.15 -0.38 6.93
N LEU A 769 6.77 -0.64 8.07
CA LEU A 769 8.24 -0.65 8.23
C LEU A 769 8.93 -1.69 7.34
N ASP A 770 8.23 -2.77 7.01
CA ASP A 770 8.71 -3.88 6.17
C ASP A 770 8.19 -3.80 4.72
N LEU A 771 7.75 -2.62 4.25
CA LEU A 771 7.18 -2.38 2.92
C LEU A 771 8.05 -2.92 1.77
N PHE A 772 9.36 -2.69 1.87
CA PHE A 772 10.33 -3.13 0.86
C PHE A 772 10.94 -4.49 1.18
N GLU A 773 10.61 -5.10 2.33
CA GLU A 773 11.26 -6.32 2.80
C GLU A 773 10.42 -7.58 2.59
N ARG A 774 9.09 -7.44 2.43
CA ARG A 774 8.16 -8.57 2.33
C ARG A 774 7.10 -8.38 1.24
N ASP A 775 6.61 -9.48 0.69
CA ASP A 775 5.51 -9.48 -0.28
C ASP A 775 4.23 -8.88 0.29
N VAL A 776 3.98 -9.11 1.58
CA VAL A 776 2.84 -8.55 2.32
C VAL A 776 3.39 -7.90 3.58
N PRO A 777 3.50 -6.56 3.61
CA PRO A 777 4.00 -5.84 4.76
C PRO A 777 3.16 -6.12 5.99
N SER A 778 3.82 -6.43 7.09
CA SER A 778 3.25 -7.06 8.28
C SER A 778 3.66 -6.39 9.59
N VAL A 779 4.46 -5.33 9.53
CA VAL A 779 4.88 -4.52 10.67
C VAL A 779 4.50 -3.08 10.40
N TRP A 780 3.39 -2.63 10.99
CA TRP A 780 2.83 -1.29 10.76
C TRP A 780 3.02 -0.42 11.99
N GLN A 781 3.62 0.75 11.82
CA GLN A 781 4.00 1.65 12.90
C GLN A 781 3.22 2.95 12.83
N LEU A 782 2.77 3.43 13.98
CA LEU A 782 2.10 4.70 14.15
C LEU A 782 2.79 5.51 15.25
N ARG A 783 3.06 6.78 14.97
CA ARG A 783 3.47 7.76 15.98
C ARG A 783 2.23 8.48 16.48
N LEU A 784 1.96 8.39 17.78
CA LEU A 784 0.77 8.93 18.40
C LEU A 784 1.16 10.05 19.37
N THR A 785 0.45 11.17 19.27
CA THR A 785 0.59 12.32 20.15
C THR A 785 -0.81 12.83 20.48
N ASN A 786 -1.11 12.97 21.76
CA ASN A 786 -2.31 13.67 22.24
C ASN A 786 -1.90 14.80 23.20
N GLN A 787 -2.87 15.42 23.89
CA GLN A 787 -2.60 16.51 24.83
C GLN A 787 -1.80 16.08 26.07
N ALA A 788 -1.77 14.79 26.37
CA ALA A 788 -1.17 14.24 27.59
C ALA A 788 0.26 13.75 27.38
N GLU A 789 0.54 13.09 26.26
CA GLU A 789 1.82 12.41 26.02
C GLU A 789 2.04 12.03 24.54
N SER A 790 3.18 11.42 24.26
CA SER A 790 3.50 10.84 22.95
C SER A 790 4.09 9.44 23.10
N TRP A 791 3.63 8.51 22.27
CA TRP A 791 4.06 7.12 22.25
C TRP A 791 3.97 6.55 20.84
N GLN A 792 4.30 5.28 20.69
CA GLN A 792 4.12 4.59 19.42
C GLN A 792 3.25 3.37 19.56
N VAL A 793 2.55 3.03 18.49
CA VAL A 793 1.83 1.77 18.33
C VAL A 793 2.43 0.98 17.18
N ALA A 794 2.66 -0.31 17.38
CA ALA A 794 3.10 -1.24 16.35
C ALA A 794 2.07 -2.37 16.17
N GLY A 795 1.51 -2.50 14.97
CA GLY A 795 0.71 -3.64 14.55
C GLY A 795 1.59 -4.71 13.93
N LEU A 796 1.53 -5.92 14.47
CA LEU A 796 2.18 -7.10 13.93
C LEU A 796 1.12 -8.03 13.34
N PHE A 797 1.33 -8.48 12.11
CA PHE A 797 0.38 -9.34 11.40
C PHE A 797 1.01 -10.65 10.95
N ASN A 798 0.30 -11.75 11.12
CA ASN A 798 0.61 -13.01 10.48
C ASN A 798 -0.51 -13.39 9.52
N PHE A 799 -0.28 -13.20 8.22
CA PHE A 799 -1.25 -13.54 7.18
C PHE A 799 -1.17 -14.99 6.69
N ASN A 800 -0.21 -15.76 7.20
CA ASN A 800 0.04 -17.13 6.77
C ASN A 800 -0.71 -18.14 7.64
N ALA A 801 -0.93 -19.34 7.09
CA ALA A 801 -1.68 -20.42 7.75
C ALA A 801 -0.89 -21.16 8.84
N ARG A 802 0.33 -20.70 9.18
CA ARG A 802 1.18 -21.28 10.22
C ARG A 802 1.68 -20.17 11.14
N PRO A 803 2.01 -20.49 12.40
CA PRO A 803 2.64 -19.51 13.28
C PRO A 803 3.95 -18.98 12.69
N GLU A 804 4.20 -17.68 12.81
CA GLU A 804 5.41 -17.05 12.30
C GLU A 804 5.94 -15.94 13.20
N PRO A 805 7.27 -15.77 13.30
CA PRO A 805 7.87 -14.66 14.02
C PRO A 805 7.65 -13.34 13.28
N ARG A 806 7.38 -12.28 14.05
CA ARG A 806 7.39 -10.88 13.61
C ARG A 806 8.16 -10.05 14.61
N ALA A 807 9.05 -9.21 14.10
CA ALA A 807 9.88 -8.33 14.91
C ALA A 807 9.60 -6.86 14.59
N VAL A 808 9.60 -6.03 15.62
CA VAL A 808 9.64 -4.57 15.48
C VAL A 808 10.99 -4.07 16.00
N SER A 809 11.73 -3.41 15.11
CA SER A 809 12.97 -2.70 15.43
C SER A 809 12.62 -1.31 15.97
N PHE A 810 13.16 -0.93 17.13
CA PHE A 810 12.86 0.36 17.73
C PHE A 810 13.55 1.50 17.00
N SER A 811 14.75 1.27 16.43
CA SER A 811 15.40 2.28 15.59
C SER A 811 14.58 2.59 14.34
N ASP A 812 14.02 1.55 13.70
CA ASP A 812 13.28 1.70 12.44
C ASP A 812 11.91 2.32 12.69
N ALA A 813 11.35 2.09 13.88
CA ALA A 813 10.19 2.80 14.39
C ALA A 813 10.50 4.27 14.78
N GLY A 814 11.76 4.70 14.74
CA GLY A 814 12.18 6.06 15.08
C GLY A 814 12.07 6.37 16.57
N LEU A 815 12.29 5.36 17.42
CA LEU A 815 12.42 5.49 18.87
C LEU A 815 13.87 5.85 19.25
N ASP A 816 14.04 6.56 20.36
CA ASP A 816 15.34 6.91 20.93
C ASP A 816 16.12 5.64 21.33
N PRO A 817 17.29 5.37 20.70
CA PRO A 817 18.06 4.13 20.90
C PRO A 817 18.73 4.04 22.27
N GLY A 818 18.83 5.16 23.01
CA GLY A 818 19.36 5.20 24.38
C GLY A 818 18.31 4.93 25.45
N ALA A 819 17.03 4.85 25.07
CA ALA A 819 15.91 4.72 26.01
C ALA A 819 15.40 3.28 26.14
N GLU A 820 14.71 3.03 27.24
CA GLU A 820 13.94 1.82 27.49
C GLU A 820 12.45 2.07 27.25
N TYR A 821 11.76 1.07 26.72
CA TYR A 821 10.34 1.14 26.41
C TYR A 821 9.59 -0.01 27.05
N ALA A 822 8.52 0.32 27.79
CA ALA A 822 7.51 -0.64 28.19
C ALA A 822 6.70 -1.05 26.94
N VAL A 823 6.48 -2.36 26.78
CA VAL A 823 5.68 -2.91 25.69
C VAL A 823 4.43 -3.57 26.24
N PHE A 824 3.26 -3.12 25.81
CA PHE A 824 1.96 -3.68 26.20
C PHE A 824 1.17 -4.14 24.97
N GLU A 825 0.65 -5.36 25.00
CA GLU A 825 -0.14 -5.97 23.93
C GLU A 825 -1.64 -5.85 24.23
N PHE A 826 -2.39 -5.33 23.25
CA PHE A 826 -3.78 -4.94 23.41
C PHE A 826 -4.77 -6.11 23.53
N TRP A 827 -4.66 -7.12 22.66
CA TRP A 827 -5.69 -8.16 22.51
C TRP A 827 -5.70 -9.19 23.64
N GLU A 828 -4.53 -9.49 24.18
CA GLU A 828 -4.28 -10.40 25.29
C GLU A 828 -4.11 -9.64 26.61
N GLU A 829 -4.17 -8.30 26.58
CA GLU A 829 -4.00 -7.41 27.74
C GLU A 829 -2.69 -7.69 28.51
N LYS A 830 -1.60 -7.91 27.76
CA LYS A 830 -0.37 -8.49 28.30
C LYS A 830 0.80 -7.50 28.29
N PHE A 831 1.45 -7.35 29.45
CA PHE A 831 2.74 -6.66 29.52
C PHE A 831 3.86 -7.59 29.03
N LEU A 832 4.57 -7.19 27.98
CA LEU A 832 5.63 -7.97 27.33
C LEU A 832 7.04 -7.59 27.81
N GLY A 833 7.13 -6.74 28.84
CA GLY A 833 8.39 -6.34 29.46
C GLY A 833 8.94 -5.00 28.96
N VAL A 834 10.18 -4.72 29.37
CA VAL A 834 10.92 -3.50 29.02
C VAL A 834 12.03 -3.84 28.03
N HIS A 835 12.08 -3.11 26.92
CA HIS A 835 12.96 -3.39 25.79
C HIS A 835 13.72 -2.14 25.34
N ARG A 836 14.93 -2.31 24.79
CA ARG A 836 15.76 -1.20 24.25
C ARG A 836 15.90 -1.20 22.73
N ARG A 837 16.01 -2.38 22.12
CA ARG A 837 16.37 -2.52 20.70
C ARG A 837 15.20 -2.90 19.80
N GLY A 838 14.24 -3.64 20.33
CA GLY A 838 13.13 -4.20 19.59
C GLY A 838 12.50 -5.35 20.35
N LEU A 839 11.46 -5.93 19.76
CA LEU A 839 10.76 -7.10 20.28
C LEU A 839 10.39 -8.03 19.12
N GLU A 840 10.57 -9.33 19.30
CA GLU A 840 10.08 -10.37 18.40
C GLU A 840 8.99 -11.21 19.10
N LEU A 841 7.90 -11.47 18.39
CA LEU A 841 6.82 -12.34 18.84
C LEU A 841 6.53 -13.39 17.76
N THR A 842 6.31 -14.64 18.18
CA THR A 842 5.73 -15.67 17.32
C THR A 842 4.22 -15.53 17.33
N LEU A 843 3.65 -15.07 16.22
CA LEU A 843 2.21 -14.87 16.07
C LEU A 843 1.56 -16.18 15.62
N PRO A 844 0.41 -16.58 16.19
CA PRO A 844 -0.40 -17.67 15.65
C PRO A 844 -0.74 -17.46 14.16
N ALA A 845 -1.13 -18.52 13.47
CA ALA A 845 -1.61 -18.43 12.10
C ALA A 845 -2.76 -17.41 11.98
N GLN A 846 -2.78 -16.61 10.92
CA GLN A 846 -3.91 -15.73 10.58
C GLN A 846 -4.35 -14.79 11.73
N SER A 847 -3.37 -14.18 12.41
CA SER A 847 -3.58 -13.38 13.62
C SER A 847 -2.91 -12.00 13.55
N SER A 848 -3.24 -11.14 14.51
CA SER A 848 -2.58 -9.84 14.69
C SER A 848 -2.32 -9.54 16.17
N ARG A 849 -1.29 -8.74 16.46
CA ARG A 849 -0.99 -8.21 17.79
C ARG A 849 -0.76 -6.71 17.68
N VAL A 850 -1.26 -5.93 18.64
CA VAL A 850 -1.15 -4.46 18.62
C VAL A 850 -0.42 -4.02 19.88
N LEU A 851 0.77 -3.44 19.69
CA LEU A 851 1.72 -3.15 20.75
C LEU A 851 1.76 -1.65 21.02
N SER A 852 1.63 -1.23 22.28
CA SER A 852 1.98 0.11 22.75
C SER A 852 3.44 0.11 23.17
N LEU A 853 4.22 1.08 22.68
CA LEU A 853 5.63 1.30 22.97
C LEU A 853 5.78 2.64 23.68
N ARG A 854 5.99 2.61 25.00
CA ARG A 854 6.05 3.82 25.85
C ARG A 854 7.37 3.92 26.58
N LYS A 855 8.02 5.08 26.50
CA LYS A 855 9.32 5.32 27.14
C LYS A 855 9.19 5.17 28.67
N ILE A 856 10.15 4.50 29.30
CA ILE A 856 10.23 4.35 30.75
C ILE A 856 10.64 5.68 31.37
N THR A 857 9.92 6.08 32.43
CA THR A 857 10.11 7.35 33.13
C THR A 857 10.69 7.19 34.54
N GLY A 858 10.74 5.96 35.07
CA GLY A 858 11.23 5.67 36.42
C GLY A 858 10.23 5.98 37.56
N VAL A 859 9.02 6.44 37.21
CA VAL A 859 7.90 6.67 38.14
C VAL A 859 6.68 5.85 37.69
N PRO A 860 5.65 5.66 38.54
CA PRO A 860 4.40 5.05 38.12
C PRO A 860 3.83 5.72 36.86
N GLN A 861 3.52 4.94 35.83
CA GLN A 861 3.06 5.45 34.54
C GLN A 861 2.01 4.54 33.89
N LEU A 862 1.12 5.14 33.11
CA LEU A 862 0.20 4.40 32.25
C LEU A 862 0.95 3.82 31.03
N ILE A 863 0.71 2.55 30.71
CA ILE A 863 1.36 1.85 29.59
C ILE A 863 0.41 1.35 28.49
N GLY A 864 -0.90 1.29 28.76
CA GLY A 864 -1.90 0.90 27.78
C GLY A 864 -3.33 0.94 28.32
N THR A 865 -4.30 0.76 27.43
CA THR A 865 -5.73 0.67 27.73
C THR A 865 -6.35 -0.42 26.84
N ASP A 866 -7.50 -0.98 27.22
CA ASP A 866 -8.29 -1.87 26.36
C ASP A 866 -9.41 -1.13 25.59
N MET A 867 -9.51 0.19 25.77
CA MET A 867 -10.69 0.97 25.39
C MET A 867 -10.75 1.27 23.89
N HIS A 868 -9.58 1.46 23.28
CA HIS A 868 -9.39 1.63 21.85
C HIS A 868 -8.06 0.99 21.42
N LEU A 869 -8.00 0.47 20.19
CA LEU A 869 -6.81 -0.19 19.63
C LEU A 869 -5.52 0.65 19.67
N LEU A 870 -5.66 1.97 19.71
CA LEU A 870 -4.55 2.92 19.78
C LEU A 870 -4.09 3.23 21.21
N GLN A 871 -4.67 2.55 22.21
CA GLN A 871 -4.19 2.49 23.58
C GLN A 871 -3.99 3.87 24.23
N GLY A 872 -5.03 4.70 24.17
CA GLY A 872 -5.05 6.02 24.80
C GLY A 872 -5.21 7.21 23.86
N TYR A 873 -5.14 7.02 22.55
CA TYR A 873 -5.14 8.13 21.59
C TYR A 873 -6.43 8.95 21.63
N HIS A 874 -7.58 8.29 21.71
CA HIS A 874 -8.88 8.97 21.73
C HIS A 874 -9.40 9.21 23.14
N GLU A 875 -9.02 8.34 24.08
CA GLU A 875 -9.62 8.28 25.40
C GLU A 875 -8.80 9.00 26.48
N ILE A 876 -7.50 9.28 26.30
CA ILE A 876 -6.73 10.02 27.30
C ILE A 876 -6.70 11.50 26.93
N SER A 877 -7.24 12.34 27.81
CA SER A 877 -7.23 13.80 27.65
C SER A 877 -6.24 14.51 28.58
N ARG A 878 -5.90 13.90 29.71
CA ARG A 878 -4.92 14.42 30.67
C ARG A 878 -4.22 13.26 31.37
N LEU A 879 -2.92 13.41 31.59
CA LEU A 879 -2.10 12.52 32.41
C LEU A 879 -1.01 13.37 33.09
N ALA A 880 -0.79 13.21 34.38
CA ALA A 880 0.22 13.96 35.13
C ALA A 880 0.74 13.18 36.33
N TRP A 881 2.07 13.18 36.49
CA TRP A 881 2.76 12.74 37.69
C TRP A 881 3.14 13.94 38.55
N ASP A 882 2.64 13.98 39.78
CA ASP A 882 3.05 14.94 40.81
C ASP A 882 4.13 14.31 41.69
N ALA A 883 5.38 14.71 41.44
CA ALA A 883 6.53 14.19 42.18
C ALA A 883 6.59 14.67 43.64
N GLN A 884 5.98 15.82 43.97
CA GLN A 884 5.99 16.36 45.33
C GLN A 884 5.09 15.53 46.24
N HIS A 885 3.93 15.09 45.72
CA HIS A 885 2.95 14.34 46.51
C HIS A 885 2.94 12.83 46.19
N GLY A 886 3.70 12.38 45.19
CA GLY A 886 3.74 10.99 44.76
C GLY A 886 2.43 10.53 44.12
N VAL A 887 1.78 11.37 43.32
CA VAL A 887 0.43 11.12 42.79
C VAL A 887 0.45 11.03 41.26
N LEU A 888 -0.06 9.93 40.70
CA LEU A 888 -0.39 9.85 39.28
C LEU A 888 -1.88 10.18 39.09
N SER A 889 -2.21 11.13 38.23
CA SER A 889 -3.58 11.53 37.95
C SER A 889 -3.84 11.65 36.46
N GLY A 890 -5.11 11.55 36.07
CA GLY A 890 -5.50 11.70 34.68
C GLY A 890 -6.99 11.84 34.48
N ARG A 891 -7.37 12.02 33.21
CA ARG A 891 -8.76 12.09 32.77
C ARG A 891 -8.95 11.27 31.51
N TYR A 892 -9.82 10.28 31.61
CA TYR A 892 -10.31 9.53 30.46
C TYR A 892 -11.57 10.15 29.89
N ARG A 893 -11.82 9.94 28.58
CA ARG A 893 -13.03 10.33 27.88
C ARG A 893 -13.55 9.18 27.03
N ARG A 894 -14.82 8.85 27.22
CA ARG A 894 -15.49 7.81 26.45
C ARG A 894 -17.00 7.96 26.53
N ALA A 895 -17.73 7.28 25.64
CA ALA A 895 -19.18 7.31 25.68
C ALA A 895 -19.72 6.76 27.03
N PRO A 896 -20.74 7.42 27.61
CA PRO A 896 -21.39 6.94 28.84
C PRO A 896 -21.91 5.50 28.70
N GLY A 897 -21.87 4.76 29.81
CA GLY A 897 -22.26 3.35 29.91
C GLY A 897 -21.18 2.36 29.50
N LEU A 898 -20.08 2.81 28.89
CA LEU A 898 -18.98 1.92 28.52
C LEU A 898 -18.09 1.58 29.70
N GLN A 899 -17.40 0.45 29.56
CA GLN A 899 -16.41 -0.04 30.50
C GLN A 899 -15.09 -0.30 29.77
N GLY A 900 -14.00 -0.22 30.51
CA GLY A 900 -12.67 -0.59 30.03
C GLY A 900 -11.68 -0.70 31.16
N LYS A 901 -10.42 -0.90 30.79
CA LYS A 901 -9.29 -1.12 31.66
C LYS A 901 -8.14 -0.21 31.26
N ALA A 902 -7.42 0.28 32.27
CA ALA A 902 -6.19 1.04 32.12
C ALA A 902 -5.07 0.31 32.85
N PHE A 903 -3.90 0.20 32.21
CA PHE A 903 -2.78 -0.60 32.69
C PHE A 903 -1.59 0.29 33.05
N PHE A 904 -1.06 0.09 34.26
CA PHE A 904 -0.02 0.92 34.85
C PHE A 904 1.22 0.08 35.13
N LEU A 905 2.37 0.64 34.78
CA LEU A 905 3.66 0.14 35.22
C LEU A 905 4.05 0.88 36.50
N VAL A 906 4.19 0.14 37.60
CA VAL A 906 4.62 0.65 38.90
C VAL A 906 6.04 0.16 39.18
N PRO A 907 7.06 1.02 39.10
CA PRO A 907 8.45 0.62 39.32
C PRO A 907 8.70 0.13 40.75
N ALA A 908 9.78 -0.63 40.93
CA ALA A 908 10.22 -1.07 42.25
C ALA A 908 10.42 0.11 43.20
N GLY A 909 9.95 -0.04 44.45
CA GLY A 909 10.00 1.01 45.47
C GLY A 909 8.78 1.93 45.52
N TYR A 910 7.87 1.84 44.55
CA TYR A 910 6.54 2.44 44.63
C TYR A 910 5.49 1.40 45.00
N SER A 911 4.45 1.81 45.72
CA SER A 911 3.26 0.98 45.96
C SER A 911 2.02 1.89 46.00
N PRO A 912 0.89 1.51 45.36
CA PRO A 912 -0.33 2.29 45.44
C PRO A 912 -0.79 2.44 46.89
N ARG A 913 -1.15 3.66 47.28
CA ARG A 913 -1.74 3.95 48.59
C ARG A 913 -3.26 3.91 48.46
N PHE A 914 -3.90 3.18 49.37
CA PHE A 914 -5.36 3.08 49.43
C PHE A 914 -5.87 3.92 50.60
N ASP A 915 -6.37 5.12 50.29
CA ASP A 915 -6.98 6.00 51.28
C ASP A 915 -8.42 5.51 51.57
N PHE A 916 -8.80 5.40 52.85
CA PHE A 916 -10.13 4.94 53.27
C PHE A 916 -11.00 6.12 53.78
N PRO A 917 -12.27 6.25 53.33
CA PRO A 917 -12.98 5.37 52.39
C PRO A 917 -12.44 5.51 50.96
N LEU A 918 -12.36 4.38 50.25
CA LEU A 918 -11.81 4.32 48.88
C LEU A 918 -12.56 5.29 47.97
N SER A 919 -11.81 6.15 47.26
CA SER A 919 -12.39 6.91 46.16
C SER A 919 -12.86 5.93 45.05
N PRO A 920 -13.89 6.25 44.25
CA PRO A 920 -14.32 5.39 43.14
C PRO A 920 -13.20 5.01 42.17
N ALA A 921 -12.19 5.88 42.03
CA ALA A 921 -11.01 5.65 41.20
C ALA A 921 -9.98 4.71 41.84
N SER A 922 -9.79 4.79 43.16
CA SER A 922 -8.85 3.94 43.92
C SER A 922 -9.44 2.58 44.28
N ALA A 923 -10.78 2.47 44.35
CA ALA A 923 -11.50 1.26 44.73
C ALA A 923 -11.41 0.10 43.72
N ARG A 924 -10.86 0.34 42.52
CA ARG A 924 -10.87 -0.60 41.38
C ARG A 924 -9.49 -0.84 40.78
N LEU A 925 -8.46 -0.61 41.58
CA LEU A 925 -7.07 -0.85 41.21
C LEU A 925 -6.64 -2.24 41.72
N THR A 926 -6.22 -3.11 40.82
CA THR A 926 -5.87 -4.50 41.08
C THR A 926 -4.43 -4.76 40.64
N HIS A 927 -3.64 -5.42 41.48
CA HIS A 927 -2.32 -5.93 41.10
C HIS A 927 -2.49 -7.13 40.17
N VAL A 928 -1.87 -7.09 38.99
CA VAL A 928 -2.02 -8.15 37.98
C VAL A 928 -0.87 -9.14 38.09
N ASP A 929 0.36 -8.67 37.85
CA ASP A 929 1.59 -9.46 37.95
C ASP A 929 2.81 -8.53 37.93
N GLY A 930 3.88 -8.87 38.66
CA GLY A 930 5.12 -8.11 38.69
C GLY A 930 4.89 -6.59 38.91
N PRO A 931 5.38 -5.70 38.03
CA PRO A 931 5.15 -4.27 38.13
C PRO A 931 3.80 -3.79 37.55
N LEU A 932 2.96 -4.69 37.05
CA LEU A 932 1.71 -4.35 36.35
C LEU A 932 0.53 -4.23 37.31
N TRP A 933 -0.16 -3.10 37.23
CA TRP A 933 -1.43 -2.84 37.90
C TRP A 933 -2.50 -2.48 36.87
N MET A 934 -3.76 -2.80 37.16
CA MET A 934 -4.90 -2.55 36.29
C MET A 934 -5.98 -1.80 37.04
N GLN A 935 -6.55 -0.77 36.41
CA GLN A 935 -7.71 -0.05 36.89
C GLN A 935 -8.92 -0.34 36.01
N GLU A 936 -10.02 -0.80 36.59
CA GLU A 936 -11.30 -0.88 35.90
C GLU A 936 -11.99 0.50 35.85
N VAL A 937 -12.42 0.89 34.66
CA VAL A 937 -13.02 2.20 34.38
C VAL A 937 -14.44 2.02 33.89
N HIS A 938 -15.39 2.62 34.59
CA HIS A 938 -16.81 2.64 34.19
C HIS A 938 -17.22 4.09 33.94
N PHE A 939 -17.63 4.39 32.71
CA PHE A 939 -18.00 5.74 32.29
C PHE A 939 -19.47 6.00 32.65
N THR A 940 -19.74 6.61 33.81
CA THR A 940 -21.11 7.08 34.15
C THR A 940 -21.47 8.35 33.40
N GLY A 941 -20.47 9.18 33.07
CA GLY A 941 -20.55 10.32 32.16
C GLY A 941 -19.53 10.21 31.02
N SER A 942 -19.34 11.28 30.25
CA SER A 942 -18.38 11.29 29.13
C SER A 942 -16.93 11.44 29.56
N GLU A 943 -16.69 11.86 30.81
CA GLU A 943 -15.37 12.03 31.40
C GLU A 943 -15.24 11.17 32.67
N PHE A 944 -14.03 10.70 32.95
CA PHE A 944 -13.68 9.99 34.17
C PHE A 944 -12.34 10.53 34.69
N ASP A 945 -12.40 11.36 35.74
CA ASP A 945 -11.22 11.84 36.46
C ASP A 945 -10.76 10.80 37.48
N TRP A 946 -9.44 10.63 37.59
CA TRP A 946 -8.85 9.68 38.52
C TRP A 946 -7.52 10.19 39.07
N SER A 947 -7.18 9.70 40.26
CA SER A 947 -5.94 9.99 40.98
C SER A 947 -5.55 8.77 41.80
N ILE A 948 -4.31 8.34 41.67
CA ILE A 948 -3.72 7.20 42.38
C ILE A 948 -2.50 7.73 43.14
N PRO A 949 -2.58 7.84 44.48
CA PRO A 949 -1.41 8.15 45.30
C PRO A 949 -0.51 6.92 45.42
N PHE A 950 0.80 7.15 45.52
CA PHE A 950 1.80 6.11 45.72
C PHE A 950 2.68 6.44 46.92
N GLU A 951 3.08 5.41 47.66
CA GLU A 951 4.19 5.53 48.60
C GLU A 951 5.48 5.72 47.80
N THR A 952 6.18 6.82 48.03
CA THR A 952 7.46 7.12 47.38
C THR A 952 8.60 6.36 48.07
N PRO A 953 9.64 5.92 47.33
CA PRO A 953 10.84 5.34 47.93
C PRO A 953 11.42 6.27 49.00
N LYS A 954 11.65 5.77 50.23
CA LYS A 954 12.38 6.54 51.24
C LYS A 954 13.78 6.86 50.71
N PRO A 955 14.29 8.10 50.84
CA PRO A 955 15.68 8.38 50.50
C PRO A 955 16.58 7.43 51.30
N PRO A 956 17.70 6.94 50.73
CA PRO A 956 18.62 6.08 51.46
C PRO A 956 18.99 6.78 52.76
N ALA A 957 18.90 6.05 53.88
CA ALA A 957 19.25 6.59 55.20
C ALA A 957 20.62 7.24 55.09
N GLY A 958 20.67 8.56 55.30
CA GLY A 958 21.92 9.29 55.30
C GLY A 958 22.87 8.57 56.26
N LYS A 959 24.07 8.23 55.79
CA LYS A 959 25.14 7.82 56.70
C LYS A 959 25.19 8.88 57.79
N GLU A 960 24.94 8.47 59.04
CA GLU A 960 25.26 9.30 60.19
C GLU A 960 26.69 9.82 60.02
N PRO A 961 26.94 11.11 60.26
CA PRO A 961 28.31 11.60 60.26
C PRO A 961 29.05 10.87 61.38
N THR A 962 29.92 9.95 61.01
CA THR A 962 30.95 9.44 61.92
C THR A 962 31.99 10.55 62.10
N GLY A 963 31.97 11.20 63.25
CA GLY A 963 33.03 12.12 63.71
C GLY A 963 32.57 13.54 63.88
#